data_AF-A0A9E1UW14-F1
#
_entry.id   AF-A0A9E1UW14-F1
#
_cell.length_a   1.000
_cell.length_b   1.000
_cell.length_c   1.000
_cell.angle_alpha   90.00
_cell.angle_beta   90.00
_cell.angle_gamma   90.00
#
_symmetry.space_group_name_H-M   'P 1'
#
loop_
_entity.id
_entity.type
_entity.pdbx_description
1 polymer ?
#
loop_
_entity_poly.entity_id
_entity_poly.type
_entity_poly.pdbx_seq_one_letter_code
_entity_poly.pdbx_strand_id
1 'polypeptide(L)'
;GATFREELDPLPASSVEVRNGHWLGYDAPSGLYLVDSIAQGSAYSFNTAYDNPLRRQSVPIRIQAGDRARHLTVRAASRAGILPATVLADDNGFMLPTPILSCKNFAGEREEPDDSAFGEAYFPVDVPANTTHSFQILHVFQNWGNHMLQQVTSIRFFHIYWHLSQGVSETTCFTIPWMRMNDAYVRVPDYRPYSGPFWPGQPQHDCRQWPGLLQYRADGKDVHAVYEKTVFESIAPCMARFTMHFRTSDDAARIAMTVTEFPQADEMRTFLTVRYEWLKNVAIDGDARRNFRWFNVNTLRKPVAKLMWLDEKGQTQIQDVVPGDEPLLGTPLGTDAPFLGTHGQEGYHAFTLLRRLVGQVGGEELTAFASARFRKGTSDSWFTVGKAELAIKAGDTIEADLLLMPHAEPTEPGALAERERIRYGTDGPRVTKVDVGRKLGDFPVHIQAEGEAAAFTVEGGHQTTPIIAEGFSHWSFPMLWEGSVWLDQQAHGGDGYQVNPDGKGGYRFIFAAPMRHGQTRHWRVTRAHCTGDIDQVSDRNGFPELVSTKGGTFTLKAPILFAPGTNRLQAGSPLIAFAGEGKTVRGVPISAEAKGEGQVQILRYDETGAEVATTGIKRLSFARLARFATYELMIDGAARTHRVGNNGTLATDLEPGTHRVQFRRAQR
;
A
#
# COMPACT_ATOMS: atom_id res chain seq x y z
N GLY A 1 -21.97 -29.74 4.52
CA GLY A 1 -23.42 -29.77 4.80
C GLY A 1 -24.14 -28.68 4.05
N ALA A 2 -23.84 -27.40 4.33
CA ALA A 2 -24.45 -26.25 3.65
C ALA A 2 -23.92 -26.00 2.22
N THR A 3 -22.62 -26.22 1.97
CA THR A 3 -21.96 -25.99 0.67
C THR A 3 -22.57 -26.78 -0.48
N PHE A 4 -22.95 -28.05 -0.27
CA PHE A 4 -23.58 -28.87 -1.30
C PHE A 4 -24.98 -28.40 -1.72
N ARG A 5 -25.70 -27.63 -0.90
CA ARG A 5 -27.06 -27.17 -1.24
C ARG A 5 -27.08 -25.97 -2.18
N GLU A 6 -26.06 -25.12 -2.14
CA GLU A 6 -25.96 -23.98 -3.05
C GLU A 6 -25.66 -24.44 -4.48
N GLU A 7 -24.94 -25.57 -4.62
CA GLU A 7 -24.70 -26.21 -5.91
C GLU A 7 -25.93 -26.94 -6.46
N LEU A 8 -26.80 -27.47 -5.59
CA LEU A 8 -28.02 -28.20 -5.96
C LEU A 8 -29.20 -27.28 -6.31
N ASP A 9 -29.19 -26.04 -5.82
CA ASP A 9 -30.25 -25.06 -6.06
C ASP A 9 -29.63 -23.65 -6.24
N PRO A 10 -28.88 -23.45 -7.36
CA PRO A 10 -28.15 -22.21 -7.61
C PRO A 10 -29.09 -21.02 -7.81
N LEU A 11 -28.56 -19.82 -7.61
CA LEU A 11 -29.32 -18.59 -7.83
C LEU A 11 -29.77 -18.48 -9.31
N PRO A 12 -31.07 -18.34 -9.60
CA PRO A 12 -31.56 -18.20 -10.96
C PRO A 12 -31.01 -16.93 -11.62
N ALA A 13 -30.70 -16.99 -12.92
CA ALA A 13 -30.22 -15.82 -13.66
C ALA A 13 -31.19 -14.62 -13.63
N SER A 14 -32.50 -14.88 -13.55
CA SER A 14 -33.53 -13.84 -13.41
C SER A 14 -33.46 -13.06 -12.09
N SER A 15 -32.70 -13.55 -11.10
CA SER A 15 -32.49 -12.89 -9.81
C SER A 15 -31.33 -11.90 -9.84
N VAL A 16 -30.65 -11.75 -10.98
CA VAL A 16 -29.48 -10.87 -11.12
C VAL A 16 -29.70 -9.88 -12.26
N GLU A 17 -29.56 -8.60 -11.94
CA GLU A 17 -29.42 -7.55 -12.94
C GLU A 17 -27.94 -7.18 -13.06
N VAL A 18 -27.46 -7.08 -14.30
CA VAL A 18 -26.09 -6.66 -14.60
C VAL A 18 -26.10 -5.58 -15.67
N ARG A 19 -25.25 -4.56 -15.50
CA ARG A 19 -25.02 -3.50 -16.50
C ARG A 19 -23.57 -3.54 -16.96
N ASN A 20 -23.32 -3.19 -18.22
CA ASN A 20 -21.98 -3.23 -18.84
C ASN A 20 -21.29 -4.61 -18.76
N GLY A 21 -22.07 -5.67 -18.60
CA GLY A 21 -21.60 -7.05 -18.46
C GLY A 21 -22.70 -8.06 -18.74
N HIS A 22 -22.35 -9.33 -18.63
CA HIS A 22 -23.23 -10.48 -18.78
C HIS A 22 -23.11 -11.38 -17.56
N TRP A 23 -24.26 -11.71 -16.96
CA TRP A 23 -24.36 -12.74 -15.93
C TRP A 23 -24.58 -14.07 -16.65
N LEU A 24 -23.59 -14.95 -16.60
CA LEU A 24 -23.63 -16.23 -17.31
C LEU A 24 -24.27 -17.34 -16.45
N GLY A 25 -24.51 -17.06 -15.17
CA GLY A 25 -25.12 -18.00 -14.24
C GLY A 25 -24.10 -18.85 -13.49
N TYR A 26 -24.59 -19.92 -12.88
CA TYR A 26 -23.79 -20.87 -12.11
C TYR A 26 -23.16 -21.93 -13.02
N ASP A 27 -21.84 -22.08 -12.93
CA ASP A 27 -21.08 -23.11 -13.61
C ASP A 27 -20.78 -24.28 -12.66
N ALA A 28 -21.59 -25.33 -12.78
CA ALA A 28 -21.52 -26.49 -11.89
C ALA A 28 -20.14 -27.20 -11.87
N PRO A 29 -19.41 -27.36 -12.97
CA PRO A 29 -18.07 -27.96 -12.96
C PRO A 29 -17.04 -27.20 -12.12
N SER A 30 -17.08 -25.86 -12.09
CA SER A 30 -16.15 -25.04 -11.31
C SER A 30 -16.67 -24.65 -9.93
N GLY A 31 -17.99 -24.73 -9.70
CA GLY A 31 -18.62 -24.25 -8.47
C GLY A 31 -18.73 -22.72 -8.39
N LEU A 32 -18.60 -22.03 -9.53
CA LEU A 32 -18.50 -20.57 -9.59
C LEU A 32 -19.72 -19.95 -10.27
N TYR A 33 -20.07 -18.74 -9.84
CA TYR A 33 -20.96 -17.86 -10.59
C TYR A 33 -20.13 -17.01 -11.55
N LEU A 34 -20.55 -16.95 -12.80
CA LEU A 34 -19.76 -16.36 -13.88
C LEU A 34 -20.33 -15.01 -14.30
N VAL A 35 -19.45 -14.00 -14.36
CA VAL A 35 -19.74 -12.66 -14.87
C VAL A 35 -18.70 -12.29 -15.91
N ASP A 36 -19.14 -11.75 -17.04
CA ASP A 36 -18.26 -11.18 -18.05
C ASP A 36 -18.49 -9.68 -18.15
N SER A 37 -17.42 -8.89 -18.17
CA SER A 37 -17.49 -7.51 -18.64
C SER A 37 -17.71 -7.47 -20.15
N ILE A 38 -18.40 -6.44 -20.65
CA ILE A 38 -18.47 -6.18 -22.09
C ILE A 38 -17.08 -5.69 -22.55
N ALA A 39 -16.37 -6.55 -23.28
CA ALA A 39 -15.09 -6.19 -23.87
C ALA A 39 -15.24 -5.05 -24.87
N GLN A 40 -14.51 -3.96 -24.67
CA GLN A 40 -14.40 -2.87 -25.64
C GLN A 40 -13.28 -3.12 -26.67
N GLY A 41 -13.14 -4.35 -27.18
CA GLY A 41 -12.09 -4.71 -28.15
C GLY A 41 -10.68 -4.35 -27.69
N SER A 42 -9.89 -3.68 -28.54
CA SER A 42 -8.51 -3.25 -28.26
C SER A 42 -8.38 -2.14 -27.19
N ALA A 43 -9.50 -1.66 -26.63
CA ALA A 43 -9.51 -0.49 -25.77
C ALA A 43 -8.90 -0.73 -24.36
N TYR A 44 -8.52 -1.97 -24.04
CA TYR A 44 -7.82 -2.36 -22.81
C TYR A 44 -6.55 -3.17 -23.12
N SER A 45 -5.75 -2.69 -24.07
CA SER A 45 -4.38 -3.13 -24.31
C SER A 45 -3.39 -2.47 -23.33
N PHE A 46 -2.15 -2.98 -23.26
CA PHE A 46 -1.08 -2.40 -22.42
C PHE A 46 -0.92 -0.89 -22.68
N ASN A 47 -0.65 -0.51 -23.93
CA ASN A 47 -0.46 0.90 -24.31
C ASN A 47 -1.69 1.76 -23.96
N THR A 48 -2.89 1.28 -24.28
CA THR A 48 -4.12 2.06 -24.01
C THR A 48 -4.34 2.29 -22.52
N ALA A 49 -4.13 1.26 -21.69
CA ALA A 49 -4.28 1.38 -20.24
C ALA A 49 -3.19 2.26 -19.62
N TYR A 50 -1.95 2.15 -20.11
CA TYR A 50 -0.83 2.99 -19.70
C TYR A 50 -1.07 4.47 -20.03
N ASP A 51 -1.51 4.77 -21.26
CA ASP A 51 -1.77 6.13 -21.75
C ASP A 51 -3.05 6.75 -21.18
N ASN A 52 -3.99 5.94 -20.68
CA ASN A 52 -5.26 6.38 -20.10
C ASN A 52 -5.39 5.90 -18.66
N PRO A 53 -4.59 6.44 -17.73
CA PRO A 53 -4.32 5.80 -16.45
C PRO A 53 -5.55 5.65 -15.54
N LEU A 54 -6.54 6.54 -15.70
CA LEU A 54 -7.78 6.55 -14.92
C LEU A 54 -8.88 5.66 -15.52
N ARG A 55 -8.64 5.01 -16.66
CA ARG A 55 -9.66 4.18 -17.30
C ARG A 55 -9.87 2.88 -16.52
N ARG A 56 -11.13 2.54 -16.26
CA ARG A 56 -11.56 1.30 -15.60
C ARG A 56 -12.81 0.73 -16.27
N GLN A 57 -13.01 -0.58 -16.16
CA GLN A 57 -14.30 -1.19 -16.51
C GLN A 57 -15.17 -1.27 -15.27
N SER A 58 -16.40 -0.77 -15.33
CA SER A 58 -17.39 -0.90 -14.26
C SER A 58 -18.53 -1.81 -14.70
N VAL A 59 -18.80 -2.84 -13.90
CA VAL A 59 -19.92 -3.77 -14.07
C VAL A 59 -20.79 -3.68 -12.81
N PRO A 60 -21.81 -2.80 -12.80
CA PRO A 60 -22.80 -2.77 -11.73
C PRO A 60 -23.64 -4.05 -11.71
N ILE A 61 -23.83 -4.61 -10.53
CA ILE A 61 -24.59 -5.82 -10.26
C ILE A 61 -25.62 -5.55 -9.17
N ARG A 62 -26.83 -6.08 -9.37
CA ARG A 62 -27.88 -6.13 -8.35
C ARG A 62 -28.38 -7.55 -8.25
N ILE A 63 -28.30 -8.11 -7.04
CA ILE A 63 -28.73 -9.48 -6.73
C ILE A 63 -29.95 -9.43 -5.83
N GLN A 64 -31.02 -10.09 -6.25
CA GLN A 64 -32.22 -10.32 -5.44
C GLN A 64 -32.15 -11.72 -4.83
N ALA A 65 -31.96 -11.82 -3.51
CA ALA A 65 -32.13 -13.09 -2.82
C ALA A 65 -33.62 -13.41 -2.65
N GLY A 66 -33.96 -14.69 -2.82
CA GLY A 66 -35.24 -15.24 -2.41
C GLY A 66 -35.33 -15.41 -0.89
N ASP A 67 -36.14 -16.34 -0.43
CA ASP A 67 -36.42 -16.64 0.98
C ASP A 67 -35.23 -17.22 1.79
N ARG A 68 -34.13 -17.51 1.13
CA ARG A 68 -32.89 -18.04 1.72
C ARG A 68 -31.70 -17.12 1.43
N ALA A 69 -30.76 -17.06 2.38
CA ALA A 69 -29.47 -16.41 2.17
C ALA A 69 -28.67 -17.12 1.06
N ARG A 70 -27.72 -16.41 0.47
CA ARG A 70 -26.81 -16.92 -0.57
C ARG A 70 -25.38 -16.58 -0.23
N HIS A 71 -24.51 -17.56 -0.34
CA HIS A 71 -23.07 -17.38 -0.47
C HIS A 71 -22.67 -17.70 -1.91
N LEU A 72 -22.10 -16.73 -2.61
CA LEU A 72 -21.71 -16.88 -4.01
C LEU A 72 -20.19 -16.72 -4.11
N THR A 73 -19.50 -17.65 -4.76
CA THR A 73 -18.14 -17.41 -5.25
C THR A 73 -18.22 -16.97 -6.69
N VAL A 74 -17.85 -15.72 -6.98
CA VAL A 74 -17.99 -15.10 -8.29
C VAL A 74 -16.65 -15.07 -9.00
N ARG A 75 -16.63 -15.49 -10.27
CA ARG A 75 -15.54 -15.23 -11.22
C ARG A 75 -16.00 -14.17 -12.21
N ALA A 76 -15.30 -13.03 -12.21
CA ALA A 76 -15.55 -11.90 -13.09
C ALA A 76 -14.45 -11.76 -14.13
N ALA A 77 -14.76 -11.93 -15.42
CA ALA A 77 -13.80 -11.78 -16.50
C ALA A 77 -13.78 -10.35 -17.08
N SER A 78 -12.61 -9.72 -17.05
CA SER A 78 -12.35 -8.42 -17.71
C SER A 78 -12.15 -8.53 -19.23
N ARG A 79 -11.88 -9.75 -19.70
CA ARG A 79 -11.44 -10.07 -21.08
C ARG A 79 -10.17 -9.31 -21.51
N ALA A 80 -9.39 -8.81 -20.57
CA ALA A 80 -8.12 -8.12 -20.80
C ALA A 80 -6.96 -8.89 -20.16
N GLY A 81 -5.99 -9.35 -20.96
CA GLY A 81 -4.82 -10.12 -20.51
C GLY A 81 -3.90 -9.43 -19.51
N ILE A 82 -4.11 -8.13 -19.31
CA ILE A 82 -3.26 -7.27 -18.49
C ILE A 82 -3.87 -6.95 -17.13
N LEU A 83 -5.03 -7.52 -16.75
CA LEU A 83 -5.81 -7.15 -15.57
C LEU A 83 -4.98 -7.19 -14.28
N PRO A 84 -4.54 -6.04 -13.75
CA PRO A 84 -3.72 -6.01 -12.55
C PRO A 84 -4.61 -6.06 -11.31
N ALA A 85 -5.67 -5.26 -11.21
CA ALA A 85 -6.49 -5.20 -10.01
C ALA A 85 -7.98 -5.26 -10.34
N THR A 86 -8.74 -5.79 -9.40
CA THR A 86 -10.19 -5.62 -9.34
C THR A 86 -10.54 -5.19 -7.92
N VAL A 87 -11.48 -4.26 -7.78
CA VAL A 87 -12.08 -3.89 -6.50
C VAL A 87 -13.60 -4.00 -6.61
N LEU A 88 -14.26 -4.25 -5.48
CA LEU A 88 -15.70 -4.07 -5.37
C LEU A 88 -15.94 -2.69 -4.77
N ALA A 89 -16.94 -2.00 -5.27
CA ALA A 89 -17.41 -0.74 -4.71
C ALA A 89 -18.91 -0.80 -4.47
N ASP A 90 -19.42 0.06 -3.59
CA ASP A 90 -20.86 0.28 -3.50
C ASP A 90 -21.38 1.06 -4.72
N ASP A 91 -22.68 1.36 -4.74
CA ASP A 91 -23.32 2.12 -5.82
C ASP A 91 -22.76 3.56 -5.96
N ASN A 92 -22.10 4.07 -4.91
CA ASN A 92 -21.51 5.40 -4.85
C ASN A 92 -20.01 5.42 -5.21
N GLY A 93 -19.41 4.25 -5.46
CA GLY A 93 -18.01 4.11 -5.85
C GLY A 93 -17.04 3.95 -4.68
N PHE A 94 -17.52 3.89 -3.43
CA PHE A 94 -16.67 3.63 -2.27
C PHE A 94 -16.27 2.16 -2.22
N MET A 95 -14.96 1.90 -2.08
CA MET A 95 -14.43 0.54 -2.04
C MET A 95 -15.03 -0.27 -0.88
N LEU A 96 -15.54 -1.46 -1.20
CA LEU A 96 -16.01 -2.44 -0.22
C LEU A 96 -14.83 -3.22 0.37
N PRO A 97 -14.90 -3.61 1.66
CA PRO A 97 -13.83 -4.33 2.37
C PRO A 97 -13.78 -5.83 2.02
N THR A 98 -13.93 -6.17 0.74
CA THR A 98 -13.95 -7.55 0.26
C THR A 98 -12.61 -7.90 -0.39
N PRO A 99 -11.91 -8.96 0.05
CA PRO A 99 -10.69 -9.40 -0.61
C PRO A 99 -11.02 -9.97 -1.99
N ILE A 100 -10.22 -9.59 -2.98
CA ILE A 100 -10.38 -10.05 -4.36
C ILE A 100 -9.05 -10.62 -4.84
N LEU A 101 -9.09 -11.82 -5.40
CA LEU A 101 -7.96 -12.41 -6.08
C LEU A 101 -8.09 -12.14 -7.57
N SER A 102 -7.25 -11.27 -8.10
CA SER A 102 -7.12 -11.08 -9.55
C SER A 102 -6.14 -12.09 -10.13
N CYS A 103 -6.46 -12.62 -11.31
CA CYS A 103 -5.59 -13.49 -12.07
C CYS A 103 -5.44 -12.98 -13.52
N LYS A 104 -4.24 -13.10 -14.09
CA LYS A 104 -3.98 -12.65 -15.46
C LYS A 104 -2.93 -13.51 -16.18
N ASN A 105 -2.96 -13.47 -17.50
CA ASN A 105 -1.87 -13.89 -18.37
C ASN A 105 -1.83 -12.98 -19.61
N PHE A 106 -0.62 -12.55 -19.99
CA PHE A 106 -0.38 -11.63 -21.10
C PHE A 106 -0.40 -12.32 -22.47
N ALA A 107 -0.19 -13.64 -22.50
CA ALA A 107 0.18 -14.45 -23.67
C ALA A 107 1.58 -14.16 -24.25
N GLY A 108 2.18 -15.19 -24.83
CA GLY A 108 3.46 -15.14 -25.54
C GLY A 108 4.69 -15.50 -24.69
N GLU A 109 4.52 -15.68 -23.38
CA GLU A 109 5.60 -16.01 -22.45
C GLU A 109 5.83 -17.52 -22.34
N ARG A 110 4.85 -18.33 -22.76
CA ARG A 110 4.88 -19.80 -22.71
C ARG A 110 5.17 -20.35 -21.31
N GLU A 111 4.84 -19.58 -20.28
CA GLU A 111 4.95 -20.00 -18.89
C GLU A 111 3.83 -20.98 -18.53
N GLU A 112 2.64 -20.82 -19.14
CA GLU A 112 1.47 -21.67 -18.92
C GLU A 112 1.32 -22.82 -19.94
N PRO A 113 0.68 -23.94 -19.55
CA PRO A 113 0.26 -24.98 -20.50
C PRO A 113 -0.66 -24.46 -21.62
N ASP A 114 -1.53 -23.50 -21.29
CA ASP A 114 -2.29 -22.71 -22.26
C ASP A 114 -1.93 -21.24 -22.08
N ASP A 115 -1.13 -20.73 -23.01
CA ASP A 115 -0.57 -19.38 -23.03
C ASP A 115 -1.55 -18.33 -23.61
N SER A 116 -2.85 -18.60 -23.54
CA SER A 116 -3.88 -17.64 -23.96
C SER A 116 -3.99 -16.49 -22.97
N ALA A 117 -4.17 -15.28 -23.49
CA ALA A 117 -4.34 -14.09 -22.67
C ALA A 117 -5.68 -14.13 -21.93
N PHE A 118 -5.69 -13.82 -20.63
CA PHE A 118 -6.91 -13.69 -19.83
C PHE A 118 -6.74 -12.71 -18.67
N GLY A 119 -7.86 -12.22 -18.13
CA GLY A 119 -7.88 -11.39 -16.94
C GLY A 119 -9.19 -11.59 -16.18
N GLU A 120 -9.09 -12.11 -14.98
CA GLU A 120 -10.21 -12.60 -14.17
C GLU A 120 -10.06 -12.16 -12.72
N ALA A 121 -11.16 -12.09 -12.00
CA ALA A 121 -11.18 -11.80 -10.58
C ALA A 121 -12.12 -12.73 -9.84
N TYR A 122 -11.71 -13.17 -8.65
CA TYR A 122 -12.41 -14.13 -7.82
C TYR A 122 -12.72 -13.50 -6.47
N PHE A 123 -13.99 -13.51 -6.07
CA PHE A 123 -14.42 -12.91 -4.81
C PHE A 123 -15.71 -13.55 -4.28
N PRO A 124 -15.89 -13.58 -2.94
CA PRO A 124 -17.14 -14.00 -2.33
C PRO A 124 -18.17 -12.86 -2.32
N VAL A 125 -19.45 -13.22 -2.39
CA VAL A 125 -20.59 -12.32 -2.18
C VAL A 125 -21.61 -13.00 -1.28
N ASP A 126 -21.88 -12.39 -0.13
CA ASP A 126 -22.94 -12.79 0.78
C ASP A 126 -24.18 -11.93 0.58
N VAL A 127 -25.33 -12.58 0.37
CA VAL A 127 -26.63 -11.91 0.21
C VAL A 127 -27.62 -12.50 1.22
N PRO A 128 -28.09 -11.72 2.21
CA PRO A 128 -29.09 -12.19 3.17
C PRO A 128 -30.43 -12.55 2.50
N ALA A 129 -31.18 -13.45 3.14
CA ALA A 129 -32.52 -13.83 2.68
C ALA A 129 -33.45 -12.62 2.55
N ASN A 130 -34.27 -12.60 1.52
CA ASN A 130 -35.27 -11.56 1.23
C ASN A 130 -34.69 -10.15 1.09
N THR A 131 -33.42 -10.03 0.69
CA THR A 131 -32.77 -8.74 0.46
C THR A 131 -32.35 -8.56 -1.00
N THR A 132 -32.20 -7.30 -1.37
CA THR A 132 -31.45 -6.92 -2.56
C THR A 132 -30.06 -6.44 -2.13
N HIS A 133 -29.01 -6.91 -2.79
CA HIS A 133 -27.65 -6.42 -2.62
C HIS A 133 -27.17 -5.83 -3.95
N SER A 134 -26.71 -4.58 -3.95
CA SER A 134 -26.09 -3.92 -5.11
C SER A 134 -24.62 -3.61 -4.85
N PHE A 135 -23.79 -3.77 -5.87
CA PHE A 135 -22.37 -3.39 -5.86
C PHE A 135 -21.84 -3.21 -7.29
N GLN A 136 -20.65 -2.65 -7.43
CA GLN A 136 -19.94 -2.50 -8.69
C GLN A 136 -18.68 -3.34 -8.68
N ILE A 137 -18.47 -4.15 -9.72
CA ILE A 137 -17.16 -4.72 -10.02
C ILE A 137 -16.38 -3.67 -10.81
N LEU A 138 -15.24 -3.25 -10.29
CA LEU A 138 -14.34 -2.31 -10.96
C LEU A 138 -13.05 -3.03 -11.33
N HIS A 139 -12.87 -3.34 -12.62
CA HIS A 139 -11.58 -3.79 -13.15
C HIS A 139 -10.69 -2.57 -13.39
N VAL A 140 -9.57 -2.48 -12.67
CA VAL A 140 -8.70 -1.31 -12.60
C VAL A 140 -7.33 -1.67 -13.17
N PHE A 141 -6.80 -0.80 -14.05
CA PHE A 141 -5.61 -1.13 -14.84
C PHE A 141 -4.36 -0.37 -14.40
N GLN A 142 -4.33 0.97 -14.47
CA GLN A 142 -3.09 1.71 -14.25
C GLN A 142 -3.09 2.50 -12.94
N ASN A 143 -4.14 3.29 -12.67
CA ASN A 143 -4.25 4.06 -11.45
C ASN A 143 -5.47 3.67 -10.63
N TRP A 144 -5.35 3.86 -9.32
CA TRP A 144 -6.47 3.88 -8.38
C TRP A 144 -6.51 5.26 -7.73
N GLY A 145 -7.57 6.03 -7.96
CA GLY A 145 -7.52 7.47 -7.69
C GLY A 145 -6.47 8.18 -8.55
N ASN A 146 -5.74 9.11 -7.96
CA ASN A 146 -4.72 9.91 -8.65
C ASN A 146 -3.29 9.35 -8.57
N HIS A 147 -3.12 8.11 -8.12
CA HIS A 147 -1.83 7.43 -8.03
C HIS A 147 -1.85 6.07 -8.73
N MET A 148 -0.67 5.57 -9.11
CA MET A 148 -0.55 4.20 -9.65
C MET A 148 -1.05 3.18 -8.62
N LEU A 149 -1.70 2.12 -9.08
CA LEU A 149 -2.08 1.02 -8.20
C LEU A 149 -0.90 0.08 -7.94
N GLN A 150 -0.93 -0.59 -6.79
CA GLN A 150 -0.05 -1.71 -6.46
C GLN A 150 -0.85 -2.86 -5.89
N GLN A 151 -0.57 -4.08 -6.34
CA GLN A 151 -1.37 -5.24 -6.03
C GLN A 151 -0.65 -6.56 -6.25
N VAL A 152 -1.31 -7.64 -5.81
CA VAL A 152 -0.93 -9.02 -6.10
C VAL A 152 -1.94 -9.66 -7.06
N THR A 153 -1.45 -10.29 -8.11
CA THR A 153 -2.18 -11.19 -9.00
C THR A 153 -1.58 -12.59 -9.01
N SER A 154 -2.30 -13.55 -9.60
CA SER A 154 -1.79 -14.88 -9.91
C SER A 154 -1.92 -15.17 -11.41
N ILE A 155 -1.14 -16.10 -11.93
CA ILE A 155 -1.46 -16.75 -13.22
C ILE A 155 -2.43 -17.92 -13.01
N ARG A 156 -2.75 -18.71 -14.04
CA ARG A 156 -3.63 -19.89 -13.84
C ARG A 156 -3.03 -20.85 -12.81
N PHE A 157 -3.89 -21.48 -12.02
CA PHE A 157 -3.54 -22.36 -10.91
C PHE A 157 -2.93 -23.72 -11.34
N PHE A 158 -1.95 -23.75 -12.23
CA PHE A 158 -1.13 -24.96 -12.46
C PHE A 158 0.13 -24.97 -11.59
N HIS A 159 0.53 -23.81 -11.05
CA HIS A 159 1.50 -23.70 -9.97
C HIS A 159 1.21 -22.46 -9.11
N ILE A 160 1.79 -22.42 -7.90
CA ILE A 160 1.65 -21.25 -7.03
C ILE A 160 2.62 -20.17 -7.55
N TYR A 161 2.05 -19.05 -7.95
CA TYR A 161 2.78 -17.95 -8.56
C TYR A 161 2.10 -16.62 -8.23
N TRP A 162 2.79 -15.78 -7.45
CA TRP A 162 2.31 -14.45 -7.12
C TRP A 162 3.04 -13.40 -7.95
N HIS A 163 2.29 -12.64 -8.73
CA HIS A 163 2.77 -11.48 -9.47
C HIS A 163 2.43 -10.22 -8.68
N LEU A 164 3.42 -9.38 -8.45
CA LEU A 164 3.20 -8.01 -8.04
C LEU A 164 3.28 -7.16 -9.31
N SER A 165 2.32 -6.26 -9.46
CA SER A 165 2.37 -5.29 -10.55
C SER A 165 2.10 -3.91 -10.01
N GLN A 166 2.65 -2.94 -10.72
CA GLN A 166 2.38 -1.54 -10.53
C GLN A 166 1.69 -1.01 -11.76
N GLY A 167 0.43 -0.62 -11.60
CA GLY A 167 -0.44 -0.44 -12.76
C GLY A 167 -0.45 -1.70 -13.63
N VAL A 168 -0.33 -1.50 -14.95
CA VAL A 168 -0.31 -2.63 -15.89
C VAL A 168 1.03 -3.35 -15.96
N SER A 169 2.10 -2.80 -15.40
CA SER A 169 3.46 -3.32 -15.50
C SER A 169 3.80 -4.30 -14.39
N GLU A 170 4.29 -5.49 -14.72
CA GLU A 170 4.80 -6.43 -13.73
C GLU A 170 6.11 -5.94 -13.12
N THR A 171 6.26 -6.16 -11.82
CA THR A 171 7.37 -5.63 -11.01
C THR A 171 8.18 -6.73 -10.36
N THR A 172 7.51 -7.59 -9.59
CA THR A 172 8.12 -8.71 -8.90
C THR A 172 7.26 -9.95 -9.02
N CYS A 173 7.90 -11.08 -9.27
CA CYS A 173 7.23 -12.37 -9.36
C CYS A 173 7.70 -13.30 -8.21
N PHE A 174 6.83 -14.16 -7.70
CA PHE A 174 7.15 -15.17 -6.68
C PHE A 174 6.58 -16.52 -7.12
N THR A 175 7.36 -17.27 -7.87
CA THR A 175 7.05 -18.69 -8.12
C THR A 175 7.48 -19.53 -6.93
N ILE A 176 6.75 -20.62 -6.70
CA ILE A 176 7.04 -21.56 -5.62
C ILE A 176 8.01 -22.70 -5.95
N PRO A 177 8.07 -23.28 -7.17
CA PRO A 177 9.14 -24.23 -7.46
C PRO A 177 10.52 -23.59 -7.31
N TRP A 178 11.45 -24.33 -6.71
CA TRP A 178 12.84 -23.90 -6.58
C TRP A 178 13.60 -24.20 -7.87
N MET A 179 14.47 -23.28 -8.25
CA MET A 179 15.54 -23.57 -9.21
C MET A 179 16.84 -23.70 -8.45
N ARG A 180 17.68 -24.65 -8.88
CA ARG A 180 19.07 -24.70 -8.43
C ARG A 180 19.92 -23.90 -9.42
N MET A 181 20.49 -22.79 -8.96
CA MET A 181 21.35 -21.90 -9.75
C MET A 181 22.67 -21.68 -9.00
N ASN A 182 23.81 -21.87 -9.67
CA ASN A 182 25.15 -21.70 -9.06
C ASN A 182 25.36 -22.50 -7.75
N ASP A 183 24.82 -23.71 -7.69
CA ASP A 183 24.77 -24.58 -6.50
C ASP A 183 23.93 -24.04 -5.33
N ALA A 184 23.22 -22.93 -5.51
CA ALA A 184 22.29 -22.33 -4.58
C ALA A 184 20.83 -22.64 -4.97
N TYR A 185 19.97 -22.85 -3.97
CA TYR A 185 18.53 -22.83 -4.16
C TYR A 185 18.06 -21.39 -4.20
N VAL A 186 17.43 -21.02 -5.31
CA VAL A 186 16.74 -19.75 -5.46
C VAL A 186 15.27 -20.01 -5.72
N ARG A 187 14.44 -19.06 -5.30
CA ARG A 187 13.08 -18.99 -5.85
C ARG A 187 13.24 -18.71 -7.35
N VAL A 188 12.20 -18.81 -8.18
CA VAL A 188 12.22 -18.01 -9.42
C VAL A 188 11.53 -16.71 -9.06
N PRO A 189 12.22 -15.67 -8.53
CA PRO A 189 11.65 -14.36 -8.56
C PRO A 189 12.18 -13.61 -9.76
N ASP A 190 11.26 -12.94 -10.40
CA ASP A 190 11.53 -12.01 -11.47
C ASP A 190 11.47 -10.62 -10.87
N TYR A 191 12.57 -10.20 -10.23
CA TYR A 191 12.70 -8.81 -9.78
C TYR A 191 13.18 -7.97 -10.96
N ARG A 192 12.34 -7.04 -11.37
CA ARG A 192 12.48 -6.29 -12.62
C ARG A 192 12.87 -4.83 -12.35
N PRO A 193 13.86 -4.28 -13.06
CA PRO A 193 14.20 -2.86 -13.00
C PRO A 193 13.19 -2.05 -13.82
N TYR A 194 12.41 -1.22 -13.14
CA TYR A 194 11.40 -0.34 -13.71
C TYR A 194 11.99 0.68 -14.68
N SER A 195 13.22 1.12 -14.42
CA SER A 195 13.94 2.02 -15.32
C SER A 195 14.45 1.33 -16.59
N GLY A 196 14.27 0.01 -16.73
CA GLY A 196 14.68 -0.76 -17.89
C GLY A 196 13.68 -0.64 -19.05
N PRO A 197 14.09 -0.98 -20.29
CA PRO A 197 13.16 -1.05 -21.41
C PRO A 197 12.08 -2.12 -21.18
N PHE A 198 10.85 -1.82 -21.61
CA PHE A 198 9.80 -2.83 -21.76
C PHE A 198 10.16 -3.80 -22.89
N TRP A 199 9.74 -5.06 -22.73
CA TRP A 199 9.75 -6.02 -23.83
C TRP A 199 8.82 -5.53 -24.96
N PRO A 200 9.18 -5.72 -26.23
CA PRO A 200 8.34 -5.32 -27.34
C PRO A 200 6.92 -5.94 -27.24
N GLY A 201 5.92 -5.10 -26.98
CA GLY A 201 4.51 -5.50 -26.91
C GLY A 201 4.08 -6.19 -25.61
N GLN A 202 4.93 -6.25 -24.58
CA GLN A 202 4.60 -6.88 -23.30
C GLN A 202 4.82 -5.93 -22.11
N PRO A 203 4.02 -6.03 -21.03
CA PRO A 203 4.01 -5.09 -19.92
C PRO A 203 5.09 -5.40 -18.87
N GLN A 204 6.30 -5.66 -19.33
CA GLN A 204 7.29 -6.44 -18.59
C GLN A 204 8.73 -5.99 -18.93
N HIS A 205 9.61 -5.96 -17.92
CA HIS A 205 11.06 -5.70 -18.08
C HIS A 205 11.90 -6.97 -17.83
N ASP A 206 13.19 -6.98 -18.17
CA ASP A 206 14.05 -8.15 -17.90
C ASP A 206 14.27 -8.43 -16.40
N CYS A 207 14.14 -9.68 -15.96
CA CYS A 207 14.63 -10.13 -14.65
C CYS A 207 16.13 -9.87 -14.48
N ARG A 208 16.51 -9.30 -13.33
CA ARG A 208 17.94 -9.09 -12.98
C ARG A 208 18.39 -9.67 -11.65
N GLN A 209 17.48 -10.04 -10.77
CA GLN A 209 17.82 -10.48 -9.43
C GLN A 209 16.98 -11.68 -8.99
N TRP A 210 17.63 -12.74 -8.49
CA TRP A 210 17.01 -13.96 -7.99
C TRP A 210 17.44 -14.21 -6.54
N PRO A 211 16.67 -13.74 -5.53
CA PRO A 211 16.96 -14.05 -4.15
C PRO A 211 16.59 -15.50 -3.77
N GLY A 212 17.33 -16.03 -2.82
CA GLY A 212 17.03 -17.26 -2.11
C GLY A 212 16.96 -17.02 -0.60
N LEU A 213 16.23 -17.90 0.07
CA LEU A 213 16.06 -17.91 1.53
C LEU A 213 17.13 -18.78 2.18
N LEU A 214 16.89 -19.14 3.44
CA LEU A 214 17.77 -20.01 4.22
C LEU A 214 18.09 -21.30 3.46
N GLN A 215 19.37 -21.53 3.29
CA GLN A 215 19.94 -22.76 2.78
C GLN A 215 21.27 -23.04 3.45
N TYR A 216 21.54 -24.31 3.70
CA TYR A 216 22.80 -24.72 4.28
C TYR A 216 23.16 -26.17 3.95
N ARG A 217 24.36 -26.59 4.32
CA ARG A 217 24.78 -27.99 4.25
C ARG A 217 24.91 -28.58 5.65
N ALA A 218 24.26 -29.71 5.88
CA ALA A 218 24.32 -30.47 7.13
C ALA A 218 24.12 -31.96 6.85
N ASP A 219 24.81 -32.81 7.60
CA ASP A 219 24.74 -34.28 7.48
C ASP A 219 24.98 -34.78 6.03
N GLY A 220 25.87 -34.12 5.31
CA GLY A 220 26.22 -34.42 3.92
C GLY A 220 25.17 -34.02 2.88
N LYS A 221 24.10 -33.32 3.27
CA LYS A 221 22.97 -32.94 2.41
C LYS A 221 22.84 -31.43 2.29
N ASP A 222 22.35 -31.00 1.13
CA ASP A 222 21.95 -29.60 0.93
C ASP A 222 20.52 -29.41 1.45
N VAL A 223 20.35 -28.50 2.39
CA VAL A 223 19.09 -28.13 3.04
C VAL A 223 18.60 -26.79 2.49
N HIS A 224 17.31 -26.70 2.22
CA HIS A 224 16.68 -25.51 1.64
C HIS A 224 15.27 -25.31 2.19
N ALA A 225 14.71 -24.12 2.02
CA ALA A 225 13.34 -23.81 2.41
C ALA A 225 12.31 -24.56 1.54
N VAL A 226 11.25 -25.09 2.15
CA VAL A 226 10.14 -25.81 1.53
C VAL A 226 8.85 -25.07 1.88
N TYR A 227 8.10 -24.65 0.87
CA TYR A 227 6.91 -23.81 1.06
C TYR A 227 5.78 -24.55 1.77
N GLU A 228 5.12 -23.87 2.71
CA GLU A 228 3.96 -24.37 3.45
C GLU A 228 2.66 -23.65 3.02
N LYS A 229 2.66 -22.31 3.02
CA LYS A 229 1.46 -21.50 2.73
C LYS A 229 1.79 -20.02 2.50
N THR A 230 0.85 -19.27 1.94
CA THR A 230 0.84 -17.81 1.89
C THR A 230 -0.33 -17.27 2.72
N VAL A 231 -0.09 -16.21 3.48
CA VAL A 231 -1.11 -15.42 4.19
C VAL A 231 -1.10 -14.02 3.58
N PHE A 232 -2.20 -13.60 2.98
CA PHE A 232 -2.32 -12.26 2.44
C PHE A 232 -2.81 -11.30 3.52
N GLU A 233 -2.03 -10.26 3.82
CA GLU A 233 -2.53 -9.14 4.60
C GLU A 233 -3.22 -8.12 3.68
N SER A 234 -2.61 -7.76 2.56
CA SER A 234 -3.06 -6.70 1.66
C SER A 234 -2.84 -7.09 0.20
N ILE A 235 -3.90 -7.11 -0.62
CA ILE A 235 -3.83 -7.59 -2.01
C ILE A 235 -3.90 -6.46 -3.02
N ALA A 236 -4.70 -5.40 -2.81
CA ALA A 236 -4.89 -4.29 -3.75
C ALA A 236 -5.71 -3.17 -3.09
N PRO A 237 -5.74 -1.92 -3.62
CA PRO A 237 -4.93 -1.39 -4.73
C PRO A 237 -3.84 -0.39 -4.31
N CYS A 238 -3.61 -0.14 -3.01
CA CYS A 238 -2.63 0.84 -2.54
C CYS A 238 -1.33 0.19 -2.03
N MET A 239 -1.36 -1.08 -1.65
CA MET A 239 -0.21 -1.80 -1.13
C MET A 239 -0.40 -3.31 -1.30
N ALA A 240 0.64 -3.99 -1.79
CA ALA A 240 0.76 -5.43 -1.76
C ALA A 240 1.54 -5.84 -0.51
N ARG A 241 0.94 -6.67 0.36
CA ARG A 241 1.61 -7.23 1.54
C ARG A 241 1.11 -8.63 1.84
N PHE A 242 2.02 -9.60 1.86
CA PHE A 242 1.70 -10.99 2.14
C PHE A 242 2.90 -11.69 2.78
N THR A 243 2.62 -12.70 3.59
CA THR A 243 3.63 -13.51 4.27
C THR A 243 3.64 -14.93 3.70
N MET A 244 4.77 -15.35 3.16
CA MET A 244 5.02 -16.74 2.76
C MET A 244 5.71 -17.50 3.89
N HIS A 245 5.17 -18.66 4.23
CA HIS A 245 5.67 -19.55 5.26
C HIS A 245 6.38 -20.75 4.64
N PHE A 246 7.51 -21.13 5.24
CA PHE A 246 8.30 -22.27 4.82
C PHE A 246 8.85 -23.02 6.03
N ARG A 247 9.37 -24.20 5.74
CA ARG A 247 10.18 -25.00 6.65
C ARG A 247 11.41 -25.52 5.93
N THR A 248 12.54 -25.67 6.61
CA THR A 248 13.71 -26.31 5.98
C THR A 248 13.42 -27.77 5.65
N SER A 249 14.05 -28.31 4.61
CA SER A 249 13.82 -29.67 4.10
C SER A 249 14.22 -30.79 5.09
N ASP A 250 14.92 -30.44 6.18
CA ASP A 250 15.27 -31.31 7.31
C ASP A 250 14.36 -31.08 8.56
N ASP A 251 13.33 -30.26 8.41
CA ASP A 251 12.41 -29.81 9.46
C ASP A 251 13.12 -29.13 10.65
N ALA A 252 14.34 -28.60 10.48
CA ALA A 252 15.11 -27.99 11.56
C ALA A 252 14.74 -26.53 11.84
N ALA A 253 14.20 -25.78 10.88
CA ALA A 253 13.83 -24.38 11.07
C ALA A 253 12.51 -24.00 10.39
N ARG A 254 11.79 -23.06 11.00
CA ARG A 254 10.64 -22.37 10.41
C ARG A 254 11.07 -21.05 9.80
N ILE A 255 10.41 -20.67 8.72
CA ILE A 255 10.73 -19.46 7.97
C ILE A 255 9.45 -18.71 7.67
N ALA A 256 9.45 -17.40 7.90
CA ALA A 256 8.41 -16.50 7.41
C ALA A 256 9.07 -15.37 6.63
N MET A 257 8.60 -15.12 5.41
CA MET A 257 9.01 -13.99 4.59
C MET A 257 7.79 -13.13 4.28
N THR A 258 7.72 -11.96 4.89
CA THR A 258 6.73 -10.94 4.57
C THR A 258 7.26 -10.08 3.44
N VAL A 259 6.53 -10.00 2.33
CA VAL A 259 6.79 -9.14 1.18
C VAL A 259 5.96 -7.88 1.32
N THR A 260 6.51 -6.72 0.97
CA THR A 260 5.76 -5.47 0.86
C THR A 260 6.21 -4.67 -0.35
N GLU A 261 5.24 -4.27 -1.17
CA GLU A 261 5.39 -3.26 -2.22
C GLU A 261 4.22 -2.28 -2.18
N PHE A 262 4.47 -1.10 -2.70
CA PHE A 262 3.52 0.01 -2.80
C PHE A 262 3.94 0.88 -4.00
N PRO A 263 3.06 1.80 -4.47
CA PRO A 263 3.32 2.59 -5.67
C PRO A 263 4.61 3.44 -5.58
N GLN A 264 5.47 3.34 -6.58
CA GLN A 264 6.78 3.97 -6.73
C GLN A 264 6.95 4.47 -8.16
N ALA A 265 7.36 5.72 -8.34
CA ALA A 265 7.42 6.37 -9.66
C ALA A 265 8.83 6.43 -10.26
N ASP A 266 9.88 6.14 -9.48
CA ASP A 266 11.27 6.09 -9.99
C ASP A 266 11.74 4.68 -10.31
N GLU A 267 11.85 3.82 -9.31
CA GLU A 267 12.41 2.48 -9.41
C GLU A 267 11.68 1.53 -8.44
N MET A 268 11.57 0.25 -8.79
CA MET A 268 10.90 -0.71 -7.92
C MET A 268 11.78 -1.13 -6.74
N ARG A 269 11.25 -0.94 -5.54
CA ARG A 269 11.80 -1.45 -4.29
C ARG A 269 10.84 -2.47 -3.71
N THR A 270 11.35 -3.66 -3.46
CA THR A 270 10.64 -4.70 -2.72
C THR A 270 11.21 -4.79 -1.33
N PHE A 271 10.34 -4.64 -0.33
CA PHE A 271 10.74 -4.73 1.07
C PHE A 271 10.42 -6.14 1.57
N LEU A 272 11.39 -6.79 2.20
CA LEU A 272 11.21 -8.09 2.82
C LEU A 272 11.47 -8.00 4.31
N THR A 273 10.62 -8.65 5.11
CA THR A 273 10.97 -9.04 6.49
C THR A 273 11.09 -10.55 6.49
N VAL A 274 12.29 -11.06 6.77
CA VAL A 274 12.55 -12.49 6.90
C VAL A 274 12.77 -12.86 8.36
N ARG A 275 12.13 -13.95 8.79
CA ARG A 275 12.24 -14.51 10.14
C ARG A 275 12.56 -15.99 10.05
N TYR A 276 13.56 -16.41 10.79
CA TYR A 276 14.02 -17.79 10.89
C TYR A 276 14.03 -18.18 12.37
N GLU A 277 13.47 -19.34 12.68
CA GLU A 277 13.45 -19.91 14.04
C GLU A 277 13.92 -21.36 13.96
N TRP A 278 15.04 -21.68 14.62
CA TRP A 278 15.56 -23.05 14.68
C TRP A 278 14.89 -23.85 15.78
N LEU A 279 14.32 -24.99 15.41
CA LEU A 279 13.64 -25.94 16.28
C LEU A 279 14.59 -27.06 16.76
N LYS A 280 15.70 -27.25 16.06
CA LYS A 280 16.68 -28.32 16.32
C LYS A 280 18.10 -27.75 16.26
N ASN A 281 19.02 -28.42 16.96
CA ASN A 281 20.44 -28.17 16.78
C ASN A 281 20.87 -28.64 15.37
N VAL A 282 21.74 -27.88 14.71
CA VAL A 282 22.27 -28.20 13.37
C VAL A 282 23.76 -27.91 13.34
N ALA A 283 24.58 -28.90 13.00
CA ALA A 283 25.99 -28.69 12.71
C ALA A 283 26.16 -28.39 11.21
N ILE A 284 26.81 -27.28 10.88
CA ILE A 284 27.07 -26.93 9.49
C ILE A 284 28.30 -27.69 9.00
N ASP A 285 28.15 -28.36 7.85
CA ASP A 285 29.24 -29.06 7.20
C ASP A 285 30.25 -28.08 6.62
N GLY A 286 31.55 -28.31 6.85
CA GLY A 286 32.64 -27.55 6.23
C GLY A 286 32.67 -26.08 6.67
N ASP A 287 33.06 -25.18 5.77
CA ASP A 287 33.18 -23.75 6.06
C ASP A 287 31.81 -23.06 6.01
N ALA A 288 31.27 -22.71 7.18
CA ALA A 288 29.97 -22.07 7.33
C ALA A 288 29.85 -20.74 6.57
N ARG A 289 30.95 -20.02 6.34
CA ARG A 289 30.95 -18.79 5.52
C ARG A 289 30.52 -19.05 4.07
N ARG A 290 30.64 -20.29 3.60
CA ARG A 290 30.22 -20.77 2.27
C ARG A 290 28.88 -21.50 2.33
N ASN A 291 28.76 -22.35 3.34
CA ASN A 291 27.72 -23.38 3.44
C ASN A 291 26.56 -23.00 4.33
N PHE A 292 26.58 -21.85 5.01
CA PHE A 292 25.43 -21.29 5.72
C PHE A 292 25.04 -19.96 5.08
N ARG A 293 23.87 -19.93 4.44
CA ARG A 293 23.37 -18.75 3.73
C ARG A 293 21.98 -18.45 4.25
N TRP A 294 21.86 -17.44 5.11
CA TRP A 294 20.55 -17.08 5.63
C TRP A 294 19.75 -16.26 4.61
N PHE A 295 20.42 -15.54 3.71
CA PHE A 295 19.82 -14.91 2.54
C PHE A 295 20.84 -14.78 1.42
N ASN A 296 20.48 -15.13 0.18
CA ASN A 296 21.37 -15.02 -0.98
C ASN A 296 20.70 -14.32 -2.15
N VAL A 297 21.52 -13.81 -3.06
CA VAL A 297 21.12 -13.06 -4.25
C VAL A 297 21.98 -13.53 -5.40
N ASN A 298 21.32 -14.05 -6.43
CA ASN A 298 21.94 -14.37 -7.71
C ASN A 298 21.59 -13.30 -8.74
N THR A 299 22.56 -12.92 -9.58
CA THR A 299 22.29 -12.14 -10.79
C THR A 299 22.82 -12.90 -12.00
N LEU A 300 21.96 -13.04 -13.01
CA LEU A 300 22.22 -13.82 -14.22
C LEU A 300 21.97 -12.98 -15.47
N ARG A 301 22.52 -13.52 -16.56
CA ARG A 301 22.27 -13.23 -17.98
C ARG A 301 23.21 -12.26 -18.67
N LYS A 302 24.09 -11.50 -18.00
CA LYS A 302 25.05 -10.60 -18.66
C LYS A 302 26.32 -10.44 -17.81
N PRO A 303 27.47 -10.01 -18.37
CA PRO A 303 28.71 -9.89 -17.59
C PRO A 303 28.51 -8.91 -16.44
N VAL A 304 28.54 -9.41 -15.21
CA VAL A 304 28.71 -8.56 -14.02
C VAL A 304 30.11 -8.00 -14.08
N ALA A 305 30.23 -6.69 -13.97
CA ALA A 305 31.51 -6.01 -14.06
C ALA A 305 32.13 -5.80 -12.68
N LYS A 306 31.29 -5.44 -11.71
CA LYS A 306 31.74 -5.04 -10.37
C LYS A 306 30.86 -5.61 -9.27
N LEU A 307 31.49 -5.95 -8.14
CA LEU A 307 30.86 -6.17 -6.85
C LEU A 307 30.92 -4.85 -6.05
N MET A 308 29.87 -4.56 -5.29
CA MET A 308 29.81 -3.41 -4.38
C MET A 308 29.24 -3.81 -3.02
N TRP A 309 29.81 -3.27 -1.95
CA TRP A 309 29.33 -3.50 -0.58
C TRP A 309 29.70 -2.33 0.35
N LEU A 310 29.03 -2.25 1.50
CA LEU A 310 29.42 -1.34 2.59
C LEU A 310 30.31 -2.10 3.57
N ASP A 311 31.57 -1.72 3.68
CA ASP A 311 32.51 -2.36 4.61
C ASP A 311 32.24 -2.02 6.08
N GLU A 312 32.94 -2.71 6.99
CA GLU A 312 32.85 -2.51 8.45
C GLU A 312 33.15 -1.06 8.91
N LYS A 313 33.81 -0.26 8.08
CA LYS A 313 34.15 1.15 8.37
C LYS A 313 33.08 2.12 7.84
N GLY A 314 32.00 1.60 7.24
CA GLY A 314 30.95 2.39 6.63
C GLY A 314 31.37 3.02 5.30
N GLN A 315 32.34 2.44 4.59
CA GLN A 315 32.79 2.93 3.30
C GLN A 315 32.28 2.02 2.17
N THR A 316 31.79 2.62 1.09
CA THR A 316 31.44 1.90 -0.13
C THR A 316 32.71 1.33 -0.76
N GLN A 317 32.77 0.02 -0.88
CA GLN A 317 33.80 -0.69 -1.62
C GLN A 317 33.26 -1.12 -2.98
N ILE A 318 34.09 -1.01 -4.00
CA ILE A 318 33.78 -1.39 -5.38
C ILE A 318 34.97 -2.17 -5.91
N GLN A 319 34.72 -3.38 -6.41
CA GLN A 319 35.76 -4.26 -6.91
C GLN A 319 35.36 -4.84 -8.27
N ASP A 320 36.29 -4.83 -9.23
CA ASP A 320 36.13 -5.57 -10.48
C ASP A 320 36.12 -7.07 -10.22
N VAL A 321 35.26 -7.80 -10.92
CA VAL A 321 35.09 -9.24 -10.72
C VAL A 321 35.45 -10.03 -11.97
N VAL A 322 36.14 -11.15 -11.78
CA VAL A 322 36.53 -12.07 -12.85
C VAL A 322 35.88 -13.44 -12.60
N PRO A 323 35.44 -14.16 -13.65
CA PRO A 323 34.94 -15.52 -13.47
C PRO A 323 35.93 -16.43 -12.74
N GLY A 324 35.46 -17.07 -11.66
CA GLY A 324 36.29 -17.89 -10.78
C GLY A 324 36.62 -17.22 -9.44
N ASP A 325 36.46 -15.90 -9.35
CA ASP A 325 36.77 -15.15 -8.14
C ASP A 325 35.80 -15.44 -6.99
N GLU A 326 36.34 -15.36 -5.78
CA GLU A 326 35.59 -15.35 -4.52
C GLU A 326 36.07 -14.17 -3.67
N PRO A 327 35.67 -12.95 -4.04
CA PRO A 327 36.24 -11.73 -3.43
C PRO A 327 35.84 -11.54 -1.97
N LEU A 328 34.75 -12.17 -1.51
CA LEU A 328 34.30 -12.09 -0.12
C LEU A 328 34.08 -13.49 0.45
N LEU A 329 34.56 -13.73 1.67
CA LEU A 329 34.36 -14.97 2.41
C LEU A 329 34.16 -14.68 3.91
N GLY A 330 32.91 -14.52 4.33
CA GLY A 330 32.56 -14.12 5.70
C GLY A 330 33.13 -12.74 6.07
N THR A 331 33.14 -11.81 5.11
CA THR A 331 33.65 -10.45 5.30
C THR A 331 32.66 -9.63 6.14
N PRO A 332 33.09 -8.94 7.20
CA PRO A 332 32.20 -8.08 8.00
C PRO A 332 31.71 -6.90 7.18
N LEU A 333 30.43 -6.56 7.36
CA LEU A 333 29.80 -5.39 6.76
C LEU A 333 29.61 -4.28 7.80
N GLY A 334 29.35 -3.06 7.32
CA GLY A 334 29.00 -1.93 8.19
C GLY A 334 27.73 -2.18 9.00
N THR A 335 27.56 -1.46 10.10
CA THR A 335 26.39 -1.62 10.99
C THR A 335 25.19 -0.78 10.56
N ASP A 336 25.44 0.34 9.87
CA ASP A 336 24.43 1.35 9.57
C ASP A 336 23.81 1.13 8.20
N ALA A 337 22.91 0.14 8.17
CA ALA A 337 22.19 -0.34 7.00
C ALA A 337 23.12 -0.76 5.84
N PRO A 338 23.96 -1.79 5.99
CA PRO A 338 24.90 -2.18 4.93
C PRO A 338 24.16 -2.72 3.70
N PHE A 339 24.81 -2.62 2.54
CA PHE A 339 24.34 -3.24 1.31
C PHE A 339 25.37 -4.18 0.69
N LEU A 340 24.89 -5.05 -0.18
CA LEU A 340 25.66 -5.93 -1.04
C LEU A 340 25.00 -5.97 -2.42
N GLY A 341 25.77 -5.84 -3.50
CA GLY A 341 25.20 -5.80 -4.83
C GLY A 341 26.21 -5.90 -5.96
N THR A 342 25.69 -5.84 -7.17
CA THR A 342 26.45 -5.96 -8.41
C THR A 342 26.12 -4.87 -9.40
N HIS A 343 27.12 -4.42 -10.14
CA HIS A 343 26.99 -3.43 -11.19
C HIS A 343 27.41 -4.04 -12.53
N GLY A 344 26.48 -4.16 -13.49
CA GLY A 344 26.70 -4.75 -14.81
C GLY A 344 27.21 -3.76 -15.86
N GLN A 345 27.83 -4.29 -16.92
CA GLN A 345 28.40 -3.50 -18.03
C GLN A 345 27.37 -2.98 -19.06
N GLU A 346 26.17 -3.56 -19.10
CA GLU A 346 25.12 -3.22 -20.08
C GLU A 346 23.95 -2.45 -19.44
N GLY A 347 24.21 -1.68 -18.40
CA GLY A 347 23.22 -0.80 -17.77
C GLY A 347 22.17 -1.53 -16.95
N TYR A 348 22.50 -2.69 -16.35
CA TYR A 348 21.63 -3.38 -15.40
C TYR A 348 22.40 -3.75 -14.14
N HIS A 349 21.77 -3.53 -12.99
CA HIS A 349 22.41 -3.54 -11.69
C HIS A 349 21.40 -4.02 -10.64
N ALA A 350 21.89 -4.46 -9.49
CA ALA A 350 21.02 -4.82 -8.37
C ALA A 350 21.79 -4.72 -7.07
N PHE A 351 21.11 -4.37 -5.99
CA PHE A 351 21.65 -4.48 -4.65
C PHE A 351 20.57 -4.93 -3.67
N THR A 352 21.04 -5.46 -2.54
CA THR A 352 20.22 -5.71 -1.36
C THR A 352 20.75 -4.86 -0.22
N LEU A 353 19.86 -4.06 0.36
CA LEU A 353 20.11 -3.25 1.54
C LEU A 353 19.57 -3.97 2.76
N LEU A 354 20.41 -4.22 3.75
CA LEU A 354 20.03 -4.76 5.04
C LEU A 354 19.69 -3.59 5.98
N ARG A 355 18.41 -3.33 6.21
CA ARG A 355 17.93 -2.18 6.99
C ARG A 355 17.96 -2.44 8.50
N ARG A 356 17.75 -3.69 8.90
CA ARG A 356 17.78 -4.15 10.28
C ARG A 356 18.17 -5.63 10.31
N LEU A 357 18.99 -6.01 11.29
CA LEU A 357 19.32 -7.38 11.62
C LEU A 357 19.28 -7.54 13.13
N VAL A 358 18.51 -8.51 13.62
CA VAL A 358 18.48 -8.89 15.03
C VAL A 358 18.42 -10.41 15.09
N GLY A 359 19.20 -11.02 15.97
CA GLY A 359 19.16 -12.46 16.13
C GLY A 359 20.38 -13.02 16.81
N GLN A 360 20.37 -14.33 16.95
CA GLN A 360 21.47 -15.12 17.47
C GLN A 360 21.63 -16.39 16.65
N VAL A 361 22.87 -16.78 16.39
CA VAL A 361 23.22 -18.01 15.68
C VAL A 361 24.43 -18.63 16.37
N GLY A 362 24.36 -19.92 16.69
CA GLY A 362 25.31 -20.60 17.56
C GLY A 362 25.26 -20.14 19.02
N GLY A 363 24.18 -19.45 19.42
CA GLY A 363 24.08 -18.75 20.71
C GLY A 363 24.96 -17.50 20.83
N GLU A 364 25.43 -16.93 19.72
CA GLU A 364 26.09 -15.62 19.67
C GLU A 364 25.21 -14.64 18.90
N GLU A 365 25.26 -13.35 19.25
CA GLU A 365 24.58 -12.30 18.50
C GLU A 365 25.04 -12.28 17.04
N LEU A 366 24.09 -12.25 16.10
CA LEU A 366 24.39 -12.23 14.69
C LEU A 366 24.68 -10.81 14.21
N THR A 367 25.89 -10.57 13.73
CA THR A 367 26.25 -9.36 12.97
C THR A 367 26.26 -9.64 11.47
N ALA A 368 26.26 -8.58 10.65
CA ALA A 368 26.20 -8.71 9.21
C ALA A 368 27.55 -9.14 8.61
N PHE A 369 27.58 -10.30 7.97
CA PHE A 369 28.71 -10.77 7.16
C PHE A 369 28.23 -11.15 5.76
N ALA A 370 29.11 -11.01 4.77
CA ALA A 370 28.84 -11.41 3.39
C ALA A 370 29.93 -12.28 2.79
N SER A 371 29.51 -13.10 1.84
CA SER A 371 30.38 -13.84 0.94
C SER A 371 29.88 -13.62 -0.49
N ALA A 372 30.78 -13.74 -1.47
CA ALA A 372 30.45 -13.56 -2.86
C ALA A 372 31.36 -14.41 -3.74
N ARG A 373 30.77 -15.05 -4.76
CA ARG A 373 31.47 -15.90 -5.71
C ARG A 373 30.96 -15.65 -7.13
N PHE A 374 31.89 -15.54 -8.07
CA PHE A 374 31.61 -15.26 -9.47
C PHE A 374 31.98 -16.46 -10.34
N ARG A 375 31.10 -16.81 -11.28
CA ARG A 375 31.35 -17.83 -12.31
C ARG A 375 31.10 -17.21 -13.68
N LYS A 376 31.48 -17.92 -14.75
CA LYS A 376 31.28 -17.43 -16.11
C LYS A 376 29.78 -17.20 -16.37
N GLY A 377 29.40 -15.93 -16.54
CA GLY A 377 28.02 -15.51 -16.86
C GLY A 377 27.07 -15.44 -15.66
N THR A 378 27.56 -15.63 -14.43
CA THR A 378 26.72 -15.69 -13.23
C THR A 378 27.42 -15.08 -12.01
N SER A 379 26.68 -14.41 -11.13
CA SER A 379 27.17 -14.00 -9.81
C SER A 379 26.25 -14.49 -8.70
N ASP A 380 26.86 -14.86 -7.58
CA ASP A 380 26.19 -15.33 -6.39
C ASP A 380 26.80 -14.62 -5.18
N SER A 381 25.96 -13.94 -4.41
CA SER A 381 26.36 -13.19 -3.22
C SER A 381 25.37 -13.47 -2.11
N TRP A 382 25.82 -13.58 -0.87
CA TRP A 382 24.94 -13.97 0.23
C TRP A 382 25.40 -13.43 1.57
N PHE A 383 24.44 -13.25 2.45
CA PHE A 383 24.70 -12.97 3.85
C PHE A 383 24.88 -14.27 4.63
N THR A 384 25.85 -14.26 5.53
CA THR A 384 26.34 -15.44 6.27
C THR A 384 26.85 -15.05 7.66
N VAL A 385 27.69 -15.90 8.26
CA VAL A 385 28.42 -15.70 9.52
C VAL A 385 29.90 -15.41 9.25
N GLY A 386 30.62 -14.88 10.23
CA GLY A 386 32.07 -14.60 10.10
C GLY A 386 33.00 -15.77 10.41
N LYS A 387 32.49 -16.87 11.00
CA LYS A 387 33.27 -18.02 11.47
C LYS A 387 33.14 -19.21 10.51
N ALA A 388 34.23 -19.96 10.37
CA ALA A 388 34.25 -21.16 9.52
C ALA A 388 33.50 -22.35 10.14
N GLU A 389 33.53 -22.48 11.47
CA GLU A 389 32.77 -23.50 12.19
C GLU A 389 31.48 -22.90 12.73
N LEU A 390 30.36 -23.61 12.54
CA LEU A 390 29.07 -23.20 13.07
C LEU A 390 28.24 -24.40 13.52
N ALA A 391 27.77 -24.34 14.76
CA ALA A 391 26.77 -25.25 15.31
C ALA A 391 25.59 -24.41 15.80
N ILE A 392 24.49 -24.44 15.05
CA ILE A 392 23.25 -23.74 15.36
C ILE A 392 22.52 -24.48 16.48
N LYS A 393 21.95 -23.74 17.41
CA LYS A 393 21.20 -24.27 18.56
C LYS A 393 19.70 -24.15 18.33
N ALA A 394 18.93 -25.08 18.86
CA ALA A 394 17.49 -24.90 18.98
C ALA A 394 17.20 -23.63 19.81
N GLY A 395 16.29 -22.79 19.30
CA GLY A 395 16.00 -21.46 19.85
C GLY A 395 16.86 -20.33 19.28
N ASP A 396 17.81 -20.62 18.40
CA ASP A 396 18.45 -19.57 17.59
C ASP A 396 17.42 -18.94 16.64
N THR A 397 17.61 -17.64 16.36
CA THR A 397 16.68 -16.85 15.54
C THR A 397 17.42 -15.85 14.69
N ILE A 398 16.90 -15.58 13.49
CA ILE A 398 17.32 -14.44 12.68
C ILE A 398 16.07 -13.68 12.25
N GLU A 399 16.03 -12.38 12.49
CA GLU A 399 15.05 -11.46 11.92
C GLU A 399 15.76 -10.33 11.18
N ALA A 400 15.46 -10.18 9.90
CA ALA A 400 16.08 -9.16 9.05
C ALA A 400 15.05 -8.42 8.19
N ASP A 401 15.22 -7.11 8.09
CA ASP A 401 14.49 -6.25 7.15
C ASP A 401 15.41 -5.91 5.98
N LEU A 402 14.99 -6.28 4.78
CA LEU A 402 15.74 -6.14 3.53
C LEU A 402 14.99 -5.22 2.56
N LEU A 403 15.72 -4.51 1.72
CA LEU A 403 15.22 -3.86 0.52
C LEU A 403 15.98 -4.44 -0.67
N LEU A 404 15.23 -4.93 -1.66
CA LEU A 404 15.76 -5.40 -2.94
C LEU A 404 15.40 -4.37 -4.01
N MET A 405 16.39 -4.01 -4.81
CA MET A 405 16.21 -3.02 -5.87
C MET A 405 17.13 -3.37 -7.06
N PRO A 406 16.61 -4.13 -8.05
CA PRO A 406 17.20 -4.09 -9.38
C PRO A 406 17.00 -2.69 -9.98
N HIS A 407 17.94 -2.24 -10.80
CA HIS A 407 17.80 -1.01 -11.55
C HIS A 407 18.52 -1.08 -12.90
N ALA A 408 18.10 -0.23 -13.83
CA ALA A 408 18.75 -0.06 -15.12
C ALA A 408 19.17 1.41 -15.39
N GLU A 409 19.07 2.26 -14.36
CA GLU A 409 19.44 3.67 -14.46
C GLU A 409 20.97 3.80 -14.65
N PRO A 410 21.43 4.54 -15.68
CA PRO A 410 22.86 4.73 -15.94
C PRO A 410 23.47 5.63 -14.86
N THR A 411 24.00 5.00 -13.81
CA THR A 411 24.52 5.65 -12.61
C THR A 411 25.91 5.13 -12.27
N GLU A 412 26.70 5.91 -11.54
CA GLU A 412 28.00 5.43 -11.04
C GLU A 412 27.82 4.25 -10.07
N PRO A 413 28.72 3.24 -10.07
CA PRO A 413 28.65 2.12 -9.14
C PRO A 413 28.54 2.59 -7.68
N GLY A 414 27.61 1.99 -6.92
CA GLY A 414 27.37 2.32 -5.52
C GLY A 414 26.52 3.57 -5.26
N ALA A 415 26.37 4.49 -6.22
CA ALA A 415 25.66 5.75 -6.00
C ALA A 415 24.19 5.55 -5.58
N LEU A 416 23.48 4.66 -6.28
CA LEU A 416 22.09 4.32 -5.92
C LEU A 416 21.99 3.54 -4.62
N ALA A 417 22.92 2.63 -4.36
CA ALA A 417 22.94 1.87 -3.10
C ALA A 417 23.12 2.79 -1.89
N GLU A 418 24.05 3.77 -1.95
CA GLU A 418 24.21 4.79 -0.92
C GLU A 418 22.99 5.69 -0.79
N ARG A 419 22.39 6.12 -1.91
CA ARG A 419 21.17 6.94 -1.91
C ARG A 419 20.03 6.25 -1.17
N GLU A 420 19.80 4.97 -1.46
CA GLU A 420 18.71 4.20 -0.85
C GLU A 420 19.05 3.75 0.58
N ARG A 421 20.33 3.52 0.89
CA ARG A 421 20.82 3.34 2.26
C ARG A 421 20.44 4.53 3.14
N ILE A 422 20.62 5.75 2.65
CA ILE A 422 20.19 6.96 3.37
C ILE A 422 18.66 6.99 3.46
N ARG A 423 17.95 6.91 2.33
CA ARG A 423 16.49 7.12 2.26
C ARG A 423 15.63 6.11 3.03
N TYR A 424 16.07 4.85 3.10
CA TYR A 424 15.30 3.75 3.67
C TYR A 424 16.04 3.00 4.79
N GLY A 425 17.34 3.22 4.96
CA GLY A 425 18.14 2.73 6.07
C GLY A 425 18.30 3.80 7.15
N THR A 426 19.37 4.60 7.09
CA THR A 426 19.78 5.51 8.18
C THR A 426 18.77 6.63 8.46
N ASP A 427 18.22 7.23 7.41
CA ASP A 427 17.17 8.27 7.49
C ASP A 427 15.80 7.71 7.03
N GLY A 428 15.61 6.40 7.23
CA GLY A 428 14.42 5.68 6.83
C GLY A 428 13.11 6.23 7.44
N PRO A 429 11.96 5.90 6.83
CA PRO A 429 10.65 6.28 7.36
C PRO A 429 10.49 5.89 8.84
N ARG A 430 10.10 6.86 9.67
CA ARG A 430 9.84 6.66 11.10
C ARG A 430 8.68 7.51 11.59
N VAL A 431 7.85 6.93 12.45
CA VAL A 431 6.83 7.64 13.22
C VAL A 431 7.48 8.18 14.49
N THR A 432 7.68 9.49 14.54
CA THR A 432 8.37 10.19 15.66
C THR A 432 7.42 10.71 16.72
N LYS A 433 6.15 10.91 16.39
CA LYS A 433 5.12 11.38 17.33
C LYS A 433 3.75 10.81 16.97
N VAL A 434 2.95 10.47 17.97
CA VAL A 434 1.53 10.15 17.82
C VAL A 434 0.75 11.04 18.78
N ASP A 435 -0.11 11.90 18.23
CA ASP A 435 -0.97 12.81 18.99
C ASP A 435 -2.36 12.19 19.26
N VAL A 436 -2.84 11.31 18.38
CA VAL A 436 -4.09 10.56 18.54
C VAL A 436 -3.89 9.13 18.03
N GLY A 437 -4.29 8.15 18.83
CA GLY A 437 -4.11 6.73 18.53
C GLY A 437 -2.79 6.16 19.09
N ARG A 438 -2.33 5.04 18.52
CA ARG A 438 -1.11 4.34 18.96
C ARG A 438 -0.28 3.83 17.79
N LYS A 439 1.04 4.05 17.84
CA LYS A 439 2.00 3.49 16.87
C LYS A 439 2.04 1.96 16.96
N LEU A 440 1.95 1.30 15.81
CA LEU A 440 2.12 -0.15 15.66
C LEU A 440 3.40 -0.50 14.87
N GLY A 441 3.82 0.39 13.95
CA GLY A 441 5.04 0.18 13.15
C GLY A 441 5.52 1.45 12.46
N ASP A 442 6.82 1.50 12.18
CA ASP A 442 7.49 2.62 11.48
C ASP A 442 7.35 2.51 9.96
N PHE A 443 7.51 1.32 9.41
CA PHE A 443 7.45 1.10 7.97
C PHE A 443 6.96 -0.31 7.58
N PRO A 444 5.88 -0.42 6.77
CA PRO A 444 4.87 0.61 6.49
C PRO A 444 4.43 1.37 7.74
N VAL A 445 4.10 2.65 7.60
CA VAL A 445 3.61 3.44 8.73
C VAL A 445 2.30 2.81 9.19
N HIS A 446 2.23 2.33 10.42
CA HIS A 446 1.07 1.59 10.92
C HIS A 446 0.60 2.14 12.25
N ILE A 447 -0.63 2.64 12.28
CA ILE A 447 -1.22 3.34 13.42
C ILE A 447 -2.58 2.70 13.77
N GLN A 448 -2.79 2.43 15.05
CA GLN A 448 -4.11 2.14 15.61
C GLN A 448 -4.84 3.47 15.85
N ALA A 449 -5.98 3.67 15.19
CA ALA A 449 -6.85 4.82 15.40
C ALA A 449 -7.59 4.74 16.75
N GLU A 450 -8.00 5.91 17.25
CA GLU A 450 -8.81 6.08 18.45
C GLU A 450 -10.02 6.98 18.14
N GLY A 451 -11.22 6.45 18.35
CA GLY A 451 -12.47 7.18 18.12
C GLY A 451 -12.56 7.78 16.71
N GLU A 452 -12.43 6.93 15.69
CA GLU A 452 -12.51 7.29 14.26
C GLU A 452 -11.41 8.24 13.75
N ALA A 453 -10.28 8.35 14.46
CA ALA A 453 -9.16 9.17 14.02
C ALA A 453 -7.78 8.69 14.47
N ALA A 454 -6.76 9.05 13.68
CA ALA A 454 -5.35 8.94 14.02
C ALA A 454 -4.66 10.25 13.62
N ALA A 455 -3.71 10.72 14.44
CA ALA A 455 -2.90 11.91 14.17
C ALA A 455 -1.45 11.65 14.58
N PHE A 456 -0.51 11.81 13.67
CA PHE A 456 0.88 11.39 13.89
C PHE A 456 1.86 12.15 12.98
N THR A 457 3.14 12.11 13.36
CA THR A 457 4.24 12.73 12.62
C THR A 457 5.16 11.67 12.06
N VAL A 458 5.47 11.77 10.77
CA VAL A 458 6.41 10.89 10.06
C VAL A 458 7.59 11.70 9.56
N GLU A 459 8.78 11.15 9.73
CA GLU A 459 10.04 11.64 9.15
C GLU A 459 10.60 10.59 8.19
N GLY A 460 11.41 11.03 7.23
CA GLY A 460 12.06 10.14 6.27
C GLY A 460 11.13 9.63 5.16
N GLY A 461 11.61 8.66 4.38
CA GLY A 461 10.88 8.14 3.21
C GLY A 461 11.01 8.96 1.94
N HIS A 462 10.54 8.39 0.83
CA HIS A 462 10.75 8.97 -0.49
C HIS A 462 9.61 8.62 -1.45
N GLN A 463 9.18 9.60 -2.24
CA GLN A 463 8.06 9.55 -3.18
C GLN A 463 6.72 9.20 -2.55
N THR A 464 6.53 7.93 -2.17
CA THR A 464 5.31 7.38 -1.61
C THR A 464 5.66 6.63 -0.34
N THR A 465 4.85 6.78 0.70
CA THR A 465 4.93 5.98 1.92
C THR A 465 3.55 5.42 2.22
N PRO A 466 3.39 4.10 2.35
CA PRO A 466 2.11 3.51 2.70
C PRO A 466 1.77 3.87 4.16
N ILE A 467 0.60 4.46 4.35
CA ILE A 467 0.01 4.72 5.66
C ILE A 467 -1.12 3.72 5.89
N ILE A 468 -0.98 2.88 6.92
CA ILE A 468 -1.99 1.94 7.39
C ILE A 468 -2.58 2.49 8.70
N ALA A 469 -3.88 2.78 8.70
CA ALA A 469 -4.60 3.18 9.90
C ALA A 469 -5.73 2.16 10.19
N GLU A 470 -5.71 1.51 11.35
CA GLU A 470 -6.68 0.46 11.72
C GLU A 470 -7.55 0.80 12.93
N GLY A 471 -8.65 0.08 13.14
CA GLY A 471 -9.58 0.26 14.26
C GLY A 471 -10.73 1.22 14.03
N PHE A 472 -11.11 1.44 12.78
CA PHE A 472 -12.30 2.23 12.44
C PHE A 472 -13.55 1.36 12.51
N SER A 473 -14.67 1.94 12.95
CA SER A 473 -15.93 1.19 13.12
C SER A 473 -16.65 0.90 11.80
N HIS A 474 -16.28 1.58 10.71
CA HIS A 474 -16.93 1.47 9.41
C HIS A 474 -15.91 1.60 8.27
N TRP A 475 -16.20 1.01 7.12
CA TRP A 475 -15.32 0.96 5.94
C TRP A 475 -15.40 2.22 5.05
N SER A 476 -16.33 3.13 5.32
CA SER A 476 -16.52 4.40 4.63
C SER A 476 -16.82 5.54 5.61
N PHE A 477 -16.49 6.81 5.36
CA PHE A 477 -15.60 7.37 4.33
C PHE A 477 -14.32 7.89 5.00
N PRO A 478 -13.13 7.33 4.69
CA PRO A 478 -11.89 7.80 5.28
C PRO A 478 -11.35 9.04 4.55
N MET A 479 -10.69 9.92 5.28
CA MET A 479 -10.03 11.12 4.76
C MET A 479 -8.59 11.17 5.25
N LEU A 480 -7.68 11.43 4.31
CA LEU A 480 -6.26 11.67 4.59
C LEU A 480 -5.97 13.17 4.59
N TRP A 481 -5.25 13.64 5.61
CA TRP A 481 -4.86 15.04 5.74
C TRP A 481 -3.37 15.18 5.99
N GLU A 482 -2.79 16.21 5.39
CA GLU A 482 -1.47 16.72 5.76
C GLU A 482 -1.65 18.07 6.48
N GLY A 483 -1.38 18.12 7.78
CA GLY A 483 -1.74 19.28 8.58
C GLY A 483 -3.26 19.51 8.54
N SER A 484 -3.68 20.67 8.03
CA SER A 484 -5.07 21.02 7.77
C SER A 484 -5.47 20.90 6.29
N VAL A 485 -4.56 20.43 5.44
CA VAL A 485 -4.81 20.25 4.00
C VAL A 485 -5.38 18.87 3.79
N TRP A 486 -6.58 18.80 3.20
CA TRP A 486 -7.12 17.55 2.74
C TRP A 486 -6.36 17.08 1.50
N LEU A 487 -5.88 15.84 1.52
CA LEU A 487 -5.31 15.21 0.34
C LEU A 487 -6.40 14.43 -0.38
N ASP A 488 -7.03 15.09 -1.35
CA ASP A 488 -7.95 14.42 -2.24
C ASP A 488 -7.16 13.52 -3.21
N GLN A 489 -7.19 12.21 -2.94
CA GLN A 489 -6.58 11.20 -3.80
C GLN A 489 -7.55 10.64 -4.83
N GLN A 490 -8.78 11.15 -4.88
CA GLN A 490 -9.83 10.62 -5.76
C GLN A 490 -9.64 11.08 -7.21
N ALA A 491 -10.10 10.24 -8.13
CA ALA A 491 -10.26 10.55 -9.54
C ALA A 491 -11.70 10.33 -10.02
N HIS A 492 -12.39 9.33 -9.46
CA HIS A 492 -13.78 9.00 -9.83
C HIS A 492 -14.79 9.13 -8.69
N GLY A 493 -14.37 9.73 -7.56
CA GLY A 493 -15.16 9.73 -6.33
C GLY A 493 -15.13 8.35 -5.67
N GLY A 494 -14.83 8.32 -4.37
CA GLY A 494 -14.75 7.09 -3.57
C GLY A 494 -13.54 6.19 -3.82
N ASP A 495 -12.57 6.61 -4.64
CA ASP A 495 -11.31 5.90 -4.90
C ASP A 495 -10.07 6.56 -4.25
N GLY A 496 -8.86 6.02 -4.50
CA GLY A 496 -7.60 6.54 -3.95
C GLY A 496 -7.22 6.04 -2.55
N TYR A 497 -8.02 5.15 -1.97
CA TYR A 497 -7.69 4.43 -0.73
C TYR A 497 -8.01 2.95 -0.83
N GLN A 498 -7.40 2.15 0.02
CA GLN A 498 -7.74 0.74 0.17
C GLN A 498 -8.40 0.50 1.52
N VAL A 499 -9.40 -0.38 1.57
CA VAL A 499 -10.02 -0.81 2.84
C VAL A 499 -10.06 -2.33 2.97
N ASN A 500 -9.67 -2.82 4.15
CA ASN A 500 -9.76 -4.23 4.51
C ASN A 500 -10.33 -4.36 5.94
N PRO A 501 -10.92 -5.51 6.31
CA PRO A 501 -11.14 -5.84 7.72
C PRO A 501 -9.82 -5.85 8.49
N ASP A 502 -9.83 -5.42 9.75
CA ASP A 502 -8.63 -5.37 10.60
C ASP A 502 -8.37 -6.68 11.40
N GLY A 503 -9.27 -7.65 11.29
CA GLY A 503 -9.21 -8.93 12.01
C GLY A 503 -9.68 -8.87 13.48
N LYS A 504 -10.06 -7.69 13.98
CA LYS A 504 -10.56 -7.44 15.34
C LYS A 504 -12.01 -6.93 15.36
N GLY A 505 -12.70 -7.01 14.22
CA GLY A 505 -14.08 -6.56 14.05
C GLY A 505 -14.23 -5.12 13.56
N GLY A 506 -13.13 -4.42 13.28
CA GLY A 506 -13.12 -3.10 12.65
C GLY A 506 -12.55 -3.14 11.23
N TYR A 507 -12.21 -1.95 10.73
CA TYR A 507 -11.64 -1.74 9.41
C TYR A 507 -10.30 -1.02 9.49
N ARG A 508 -9.46 -1.29 8.49
CA ARG A 508 -8.23 -0.56 8.25
C ARG A 508 -8.24 0.10 6.89
N PHE A 509 -7.65 1.29 6.84
CA PHE A 509 -7.46 2.08 5.64
C PHE A 509 -5.99 2.14 5.27
N ILE A 510 -5.70 2.03 3.99
CA ILE A 510 -4.34 2.16 3.45
C ILE A 510 -4.35 3.26 2.39
N PHE A 511 -3.42 4.20 2.54
CA PHE A 511 -3.22 5.31 1.61
C PHE A 511 -1.80 5.31 1.04
N ALA A 512 -1.67 5.74 -0.21
CA ALA A 512 -0.38 6.02 -0.83
C ALA A 512 0.03 7.48 -0.56
N ALA A 513 0.66 7.75 0.58
CA ALA A 513 0.92 9.12 1.02
C ALA A 513 2.20 9.70 0.39
N PRO A 514 2.16 10.90 -0.21
CA PRO A 514 3.34 11.50 -0.83
C PRO A 514 4.36 11.96 0.24
N MET A 515 5.62 11.55 0.07
CA MET A 515 6.73 11.91 0.95
C MET A 515 7.93 12.39 0.12
N ARG A 516 8.76 13.28 0.68
CA ARG A 516 10.09 13.57 0.13
C ARG A 516 11.14 13.38 1.22
N HIS A 517 12.29 12.88 0.81
CA HIS A 517 13.42 12.65 1.71
C HIS A 517 13.79 13.94 2.46
N GLY A 518 14.08 13.79 3.76
CA GLY A 518 14.42 14.91 4.65
C GLY A 518 13.22 15.75 5.12
N GLN A 519 11.98 15.39 4.74
CA GLN A 519 10.79 16.10 5.23
C GLN A 519 10.20 15.44 6.48
N THR A 520 9.68 16.29 7.35
CA THR A 520 8.75 15.92 8.41
C THR A 520 7.33 16.26 7.95
N ARG A 521 6.42 15.30 8.03
CA ARG A 521 5.01 15.47 7.63
C ARG A 521 4.08 15.09 8.77
N HIS A 522 2.99 15.85 8.91
CA HIS A 522 2.01 15.65 9.97
C HIS A 522 0.72 15.09 9.38
N TRP A 523 0.53 13.79 9.53
CA TRP A 523 -0.57 13.06 8.95
C TRP A 523 -1.75 12.96 9.90
N ARG A 524 -2.96 13.03 9.34
CA ARG A 524 -4.18 12.63 10.04
C ARG A 524 -5.00 11.72 9.14
N VAL A 525 -5.54 10.67 9.72
CA VAL A 525 -6.54 9.82 9.07
C VAL A 525 -7.81 9.91 9.91
N THR A 526 -8.93 10.25 9.29
CA THR A 526 -10.21 10.44 9.98
C THR A 526 -11.32 9.79 9.20
N ARG A 527 -12.41 9.37 9.85
CA ARG A 527 -13.60 8.89 9.15
C ARG A 527 -14.79 9.83 9.35
N ALA A 528 -15.56 10.04 8.29
CA ALA A 528 -16.86 10.68 8.36
C ALA A 528 -18.01 9.66 8.39
N HIS A 529 -19.05 10.00 9.14
CA HIS A 529 -20.27 9.22 9.26
C HIS A 529 -21.49 10.12 9.05
N CYS A 530 -22.52 9.58 8.39
CA CYS A 530 -23.85 10.18 8.30
C CYS A 530 -24.89 9.09 8.57
N THR A 531 -25.91 9.38 9.38
CA THR A 531 -27.00 8.42 9.65
C THR A 531 -27.86 8.11 8.41
N GLY A 532 -27.80 8.96 7.38
CA GLY A 532 -28.46 8.77 6.09
C GLY A 532 -27.51 8.29 4.99
N ASP A 533 -26.34 7.76 5.36
CA ASP A 533 -25.22 7.41 4.47
C ASP A 533 -24.58 8.63 3.79
N ILE A 534 -23.32 8.48 3.37
CA ILE A 534 -22.63 9.47 2.53
C ILE A 534 -22.61 8.89 1.13
N ASP A 535 -23.18 9.63 0.17
CA ASP A 535 -23.31 9.18 -1.22
C ASP A 535 -22.28 9.82 -2.15
N GLN A 536 -21.74 10.98 -1.77
CA GLN A 536 -20.77 11.68 -2.60
C GLN A 536 -19.81 12.48 -1.73
N VAL A 537 -18.55 12.48 -2.15
CA VAL A 537 -17.52 13.38 -1.65
C VAL A 537 -16.89 14.12 -2.81
N SER A 538 -16.68 15.43 -2.67
CA SER A 538 -16.06 16.24 -3.70
C SER A 538 -15.16 17.31 -3.11
N ASP A 539 -14.18 17.75 -3.91
CA ASP A 539 -13.36 18.91 -3.59
C ASP A 539 -14.04 20.23 -3.97
N ARG A 540 -14.18 21.10 -2.97
CA ARG A 540 -14.64 22.47 -3.12
C ARG A 540 -13.51 23.44 -2.81
N ASN A 541 -12.55 23.50 -3.74
CA ASN A 541 -11.34 24.32 -3.63
C ASN A 541 -10.50 23.89 -2.42
N GLY A 542 -10.02 22.65 -2.35
CA GLY A 542 -9.19 22.15 -1.26
C GLY A 542 -9.93 21.91 0.06
N PHE A 543 -11.25 21.78 0.01
CA PHE A 543 -12.10 21.47 1.17
C PHE A 543 -13.09 20.36 0.79
N PRO A 544 -13.23 19.31 1.62
CA PRO A 544 -14.18 18.24 1.34
C PRO A 544 -15.61 18.71 1.54
N GLU A 545 -16.47 18.40 0.57
CA GLU A 545 -17.92 18.49 0.66
C GLU A 545 -18.50 17.08 0.69
N LEU A 546 -19.25 16.76 1.75
CA LEU A 546 -19.89 15.47 2.00
C LEU A 546 -21.39 15.61 1.74
N VAL A 547 -21.95 14.72 0.92
CA VAL A 547 -23.36 14.77 0.53
C VAL A 547 -24.06 13.46 0.89
N SER A 548 -25.27 13.57 1.42
CA SER A 548 -26.23 12.51 1.69
C SER A 548 -27.54 12.84 0.98
N THR A 549 -27.98 11.99 0.07
CA THR A 549 -29.21 12.14 -0.70
C THR A 549 -30.45 12.05 0.20
N LYS A 550 -30.41 11.14 1.18
CA LYS A 550 -31.44 10.94 2.23
C LYS A 550 -31.40 12.08 3.26
N GLY A 551 -30.22 12.64 3.48
CA GLY A 551 -29.95 13.54 4.59
C GLY A 551 -29.85 12.79 5.91
N GLY A 552 -29.22 13.42 6.89
CA GLY A 552 -29.03 12.82 8.20
C GLY A 552 -28.14 13.65 9.11
N THR A 553 -27.72 13.05 10.21
CA THR A 553 -26.76 13.63 11.14
C THR A 553 -25.36 13.21 10.73
N PHE A 554 -24.55 14.19 10.35
CA PHE A 554 -23.13 14.03 10.08
C PHE A 554 -22.33 14.14 11.37
N THR A 555 -21.40 13.22 11.57
CA THR A 555 -20.42 13.25 12.66
C THR A 555 -19.04 12.91 12.12
N LEU A 556 -18.05 13.74 12.41
CA LEU A 556 -16.65 13.46 12.05
C LEU A 556 -15.68 14.22 12.96
N LYS A 557 -14.40 13.83 12.88
CA LYS A 557 -13.27 14.61 13.39
C LYS A 557 -12.44 15.09 12.21
N ALA A 558 -11.98 16.33 12.22
CA ALA A 558 -11.14 16.91 11.16
C ALA A 558 -10.20 18.00 11.68
N PRO A 559 -9.10 18.32 10.98
CA PRO A 559 -8.23 19.44 11.35
C PRO A 559 -8.78 20.82 10.96
N ILE A 560 -10.01 20.88 10.43
CA ILE A 560 -10.68 22.10 9.94
C ILE A 560 -12.13 22.14 10.44
N LEU A 561 -12.75 23.32 10.35
CA LEU A 561 -14.18 23.48 10.67
C LEU A 561 -15.05 23.02 9.51
N PHE A 562 -16.21 22.47 9.84
CA PHE A 562 -17.28 22.09 8.89
C PHE A 562 -18.55 22.91 9.12
N ALA A 563 -19.34 23.07 8.06
CA ALA A 563 -20.61 23.78 8.06
C ALA A 563 -21.65 23.11 7.15
N PRO A 564 -22.96 23.29 7.39
CA PRO A 564 -23.54 23.87 8.59
C PRO A 564 -23.45 22.89 9.78
N GLY A 565 -23.30 23.41 11.00
CA GLY A 565 -23.27 22.57 12.20
C GLY A 565 -22.39 23.11 13.32
N THR A 566 -22.14 22.27 14.30
CA THR A 566 -21.37 22.58 15.51
C THR A 566 -20.01 21.93 15.48
N ASN A 567 -18.98 22.73 15.67
CA ASN A 567 -17.59 22.32 15.81
C ASN A 567 -17.15 22.51 17.26
N ARG A 568 -16.56 21.48 17.86
CA ARG A 568 -16.04 21.48 19.23
C ARG A 568 -14.52 21.37 19.20
N LEU A 569 -13.86 22.38 19.77
CA LEU A 569 -12.42 22.54 19.81
C LEU A 569 -11.92 22.31 21.23
N GLN A 570 -10.75 21.71 21.33
CA GLN A 570 -10.00 21.61 22.58
C GLN A 570 -8.60 22.17 22.33
N ALA A 571 -8.14 23.07 23.20
CA ALA A 571 -6.82 23.67 23.09
C ALA A 571 -5.73 22.59 22.99
N GLY A 572 -4.84 22.73 21.99
CA GLY A 572 -3.76 21.76 21.72
C GLY A 572 -4.18 20.49 20.97
N SER A 573 -5.48 20.23 20.80
CA SER A 573 -5.95 19.07 20.02
C SER A 573 -5.63 19.27 18.53
N PRO A 574 -5.08 18.25 17.84
CA PRO A 574 -4.87 18.29 16.39
C PRO A 574 -6.16 18.13 15.57
N LEU A 575 -7.30 17.86 16.23
CA LEU A 575 -8.58 17.54 15.62
C LEU A 575 -9.73 18.28 16.29
N ILE A 576 -10.74 18.61 15.49
CA ILE A 576 -11.97 19.28 15.86
C ILE A 576 -13.11 18.30 15.63
N ALA A 577 -13.95 18.09 16.65
CA ALA A 577 -15.13 17.26 16.50
C ALA A 577 -16.27 18.06 15.89
N PHE A 578 -16.95 17.52 14.89
CA PHE A 578 -18.07 18.16 14.21
C PHE A 578 -19.33 17.31 14.31
N ALA A 579 -20.47 17.98 14.49
CA ALA A 579 -21.80 17.42 14.30
C ALA A 579 -22.68 18.40 13.53
N GLY A 580 -23.37 17.94 12.49
CA GLY A 580 -24.27 18.76 11.68
C GLY A 580 -25.44 17.92 11.15
N GLU A 581 -26.50 18.60 10.73
CA GLU A 581 -27.68 17.94 10.15
C GLU A 581 -27.97 18.51 8.76
N GLY A 582 -28.46 17.65 7.88
CA GLY A 582 -28.93 18.05 6.56
C GLY A 582 -28.52 17.07 5.47
N LYS A 583 -28.49 17.55 4.24
CA LYS A 583 -28.05 16.76 3.08
C LYS A 583 -26.59 17.00 2.70
N THR A 584 -25.99 18.09 3.16
CA THR A 584 -24.64 18.46 2.78
C THR A 584 -23.94 19.13 3.93
N VAL A 585 -22.71 18.73 4.18
CA VAL A 585 -21.78 19.45 5.06
C VAL A 585 -20.46 19.63 4.31
N ARG A 586 -19.76 20.73 4.54
CA ARG A 586 -18.48 21.00 3.88
C ARG A 586 -17.47 21.61 4.83
N GLY A 587 -16.20 21.28 4.60
CA GLY A 587 -15.09 22.02 5.17
C GLY A 587 -15.14 23.49 4.74
N VAL A 588 -14.79 24.40 5.65
CA VAL A 588 -14.83 25.83 5.38
C VAL A 588 -13.49 26.51 5.66
N PRO A 589 -13.14 27.59 4.94
CA PRO A 589 -11.94 28.38 5.19
C PRO A 589 -12.12 29.31 6.40
N ILE A 590 -12.68 28.77 7.48
CA ILE A 590 -12.80 29.44 8.78
C ILE A 590 -11.96 28.64 9.77
N SER A 591 -11.15 29.34 10.55
CA SER A 591 -10.36 28.76 11.64
C SER A 591 -10.66 29.49 12.94
N ALA A 592 -10.55 28.79 14.06
CA ALA A 592 -10.82 29.32 15.37
C ALA A 592 -9.76 28.84 16.37
N GLU A 593 -9.40 29.71 17.30
CA GLU A 593 -8.48 29.41 18.40
C GLU A 593 -9.21 29.48 19.73
N ALA A 594 -9.14 28.42 20.54
CA ALA A 594 -9.67 28.37 21.89
C ALA A 594 -8.52 28.32 22.92
N LYS A 595 -8.72 28.89 24.11
CA LYS A 595 -7.76 28.76 25.23
C LYS A 595 -7.96 27.46 26.04
N GLY A 596 -9.13 26.86 25.97
CA GLY A 596 -9.50 25.60 26.60
C GLY A 596 -10.48 24.86 25.70
N GLU A 597 -11.65 24.54 26.21
CA GLU A 597 -12.77 24.10 25.37
C GLU A 597 -13.40 25.29 24.65
N GLY A 598 -13.75 25.08 23.39
CA GLY A 598 -14.40 26.09 22.56
C GLY A 598 -15.41 25.46 21.62
N GLN A 599 -16.41 26.24 21.23
CA GLN A 599 -17.44 25.82 20.30
C GLN A 599 -17.61 26.87 19.20
N VAL A 600 -17.74 26.40 17.96
CA VAL A 600 -18.09 27.21 16.79
C VAL A 600 -19.28 26.57 16.09
N GLN A 601 -20.43 27.19 16.17
CA GLN A 601 -21.62 26.82 15.41
C GLN A 601 -21.70 27.68 14.15
N ILE A 602 -21.58 27.06 12.98
CA ILE A 602 -21.70 27.74 11.69
C ILE A 602 -23.11 27.52 11.18
N LEU A 603 -23.93 28.57 11.26
CA LEU A 603 -25.35 28.54 10.89
C LEU A 603 -25.50 28.63 9.37
N ARG A 604 -24.66 29.45 8.72
CA ARG A 604 -24.64 29.64 7.28
C ARG A 604 -23.23 29.92 6.81
N TYR A 605 -22.86 29.37 5.67
CA TYR A 605 -21.62 29.72 4.99
C TYR A 605 -21.77 29.59 3.46
N ASP A 606 -21.51 30.68 2.74
CA ASP A 606 -21.42 30.74 1.29
C ASP A 606 -20.21 31.59 0.85
N GLU A 607 -19.97 31.72 -0.45
CA GLU A 607 -18.83 32.48 -0.98
C GLU A 607 -18.90 33.99 -0.68
N THR A 608 -20.09 34.47 -0.28
CA THR A 608 -20.35 35.88 -0.01
C THR A 608 -20.38 36.20 1.48
N GLY A 609 -20.49 35.20 2.36
CA GLY A 609 -20.55 35.45 3.79
C GLY A 609 -20.69 34.20 4.67
N ALA A 610 -20.59 34.45 5.96
CA ALA A 610 -20.74 33.45 7.01
C ALA A 610 -21.54 34.02 8.18
N GLU A 611 -22.30 33.15 8.84
CA GLU A 611 -22.92 33.43 10.13
C GLU A 611 -22.49 32.37 11.13
N VAL A 612 -21.87 32.83 12.22
CA VAL A 612 -21.16 32.00 13.18
C VAL A 612 -21.56 32.40 14.60
N ALA A 613 -21.93 31.43 15.43
CA ALA A 613 -22.01 31.60 16.88
C ALA A 613 -20.81 30.91 17.53
N THR A 614 -20.14 31.59 18.45
CA THR A 614 -18.93 31.10 19.11
C THR A 614 -19.10 31.07 20.61
N THR A 615 -18.42 30.17 21.32
CA THR A 615 -18.32 30.16 22.78
C THR A 615 -16.92 29.70 23.17
N GLY A 616 -16.23 30.43 24.05
CA GLY A 616 -14.87 30.08 24.48
C GLY A 616 -13.79 30.24 23.39
N ILE A 617 -14.11 30.96 22.31
CA ILE A 617 -13.19 31.24 21.21
C ILE A 617 -12.50 32.56 21.45
N LYS A 618 -11.16 32.57 21.39
CA LYS A 618 -10.33 33.77 21.54
C LYS A 618 -10.19 34.52 20.21
N ARG A 619 -10.08 33.78 19.11
CA ARG A 619 -9.82 34.34 17.78
C ARG A 619 -10.55 33.56 16.71
N LEU A 620 -11.15 34.28 15.77
CA LEU A 620 -11.81 33.73 14.60
C LEU A 620 -11.15 34.32 13.34
N SER A 621 -10.79 33.47 12.38
CA SER A 621 -10.16 33.90 11.13
C SER A 621 -10.90 33.33 9.93
N PHE A 622 -11.17 34.19 8.96
CA PHE A 622 -11.79 33.90 7.66
C PHE A 622 -10.71 34.02 6.58
N ALA A 623 -10.49 32.96 5.83
CA ALA A 623 -9.48 32.89 4.77
C ALA A 623 -10.12 32.76 3.39
N ARG A 624 -9.29 32.84 2.35
CA ARG A 624 -9.69 32.75 0.92
C ARG A 624 -10.75 33.76 0.50
N LEU A 625 -10.72 34.93 1.14
CA LEU A 625 -11.55 36.06 0.78
C LEU A 625 -11.03 36.72 -0.49
N ALA A 626 -11.94 37.36 -1.24
CA ALA A 626 -11.58 38.12 -2.43
C ALA A 626 -10.59 39.24 -2.07
N ARG A 627 -9.43 39.22 -2.74
CA ARG A 627 -8.35 40.18 -2.48
C ARG A 627 -8.82 41.60 -2.76
N PHE A 628 -8.46 42.54 -1.88
CA PHE A 628 -8.81 43.96 -1.96
C PHE A 628 -10.32 44.27 -1.91
N ALA A 629 -11.16 43.27 -1.69
CA ALA A 629 -12.59 43.47 -1.49
C ALA A 629 -12.88 43.98 -0.08
N THR A 630 -14.04 44.63 0.03
CA THR A 630 -14.56 45.19 1.28
C THR A 630 -15.57 44.22 1.86
N TYR A 631 -15.44 43.94 3.15
CA TYR A 631 -16.32 43.07 3.90
C TYR A 631 -16.83 43.78 5.13
N GLU A 632 -18.04 43.46 5.53
CA GLU A 632 -18.63 43.89 6.79
C GLU A 632 -18.57 42.73 7.77
N LEU A 633 -17.95 43.00 8.91
CA LEU A 633 -17.86 42.10 10.04
C LEU A 633 -18.74 42.67 11.15
N MET A 634 -19.74 41.93 11.57
CA MET A 634 -20.64 42.28 12.66
C MET A 634 -20.41 41.34 13.83
N ILE A 635 -20.14 41.90 15.01
CA ILE A 635 -19.96 41.15 16.26
C ILE A 635 -21.01 41.66 17.23
N ASP A 636 -21.92 40.79 17.65
CA ASP A 636 -23.02 41.10 18.59
C ASP A 636 -23.83 42.34 18.18
N GLY A 637 -24.07 42.50 16.89
CA GLY A 637 -24.82 43.62 16.31
C GLY A 637 -23.97 44.86 15.96
N ALA A 638 -22.71 44.94 16.39
CA ALA A 638 -21.82 46.03 16.04
C ALA A 638 -21.08 45.75 14.72
N ALA A 639 -21.44 46.48 13.66
CA ALA A 639 -20.83 46.33 12.34
C ALA A 639 -19.55 47.17 12.17
N ARG A 640 -18.53 46.59 11.54
CA ARG A 640 -17.32 47.26 11.09
C ARG A 640 -16.97 46.85 9.68
N THR A 641 -16.52 47.80 8.88
CA THR A 641 -16.08 47.55 7.51
C THR A 641 -14.58 47.32 7.47
N HIS A 642 -14.18 46.23 6.82
CA HIS A 642 -12.78 45.81 6.69
C HIS A 642 -12.44 45.63 5.21
N ARG A 643 -11.33 46.23 4.78
CA ARG A 643 -10.76 45.95 3.45
C ARG A 643 -9.71 44.84 3.59
N VAL A 644 -9.90 43.75 2.86
CA VAL A 644 -9.01 42.59 2.92
C VAL A 644 -7.75 42.84 2.08
N GLY A 645 -6.60 42.47 2.63
CA GLY A 645 -5.30 42.60 1.94
C GLY A 645 -5.07 41.54 0.85
N ASN A 646 -3.84 41.50 0.34
CA ASN A 646 -3.44 40.56 -0.71
C ASN A 646 -3.45 39.08 -0.25
N ASN A 647 -3.35 38.83 1.06
CA ASN A 647 -3.39 37.49 1.65
C ASN A 647 -4.81 36.90 1.75
N GLY A 648 -5.86 37.64 1.38
CA GLY A 648 -7.23 37.14 1.37
C GLY A 648 -7.75 36.68 2.74
N THR A 649 -7.27 37.28 3.83
CA THR A 649 -7.61 36.85 5.20
C THR A 649 -8.14 38.03 6.03
N LEU A 650 -9.16 37.75 6.86
CA LEU A 650 -9.68 38.65 7.88
C LEU A 650 -9.73 37.88 9.21
N ALA A 651 -9.23 38.47 10.29
CA ALA A 651 -9.28 37.87 11.62
C ALA A 651 -9.80 38.88 12.65
N THR A 652 -10.49 38.37 13.67
CA THR A 652 -10.92 39.16 14.83
C THR A 652 -10.62 38.39 16.10
N ASP A 653 -10.13 39.11 17.10
CA ASP A 653 -10.09 38.61 18.47
C ASP A 653 -11.48 38.84 19.10
N LEU A 654 -11.87 37.94 19.99
CA LEU A 654 -13.15 37.95 20.69
C LEU A 654 -12.87 38.02 22.20
N GLU A 655 -13.73 38.75 22.90
CA GLU A 655 -13.71 38.76 24.36
C GLU A 655 -14.13 37.39 24.92
N PRO A 656 -13.84 37.10 26.19
CA PRO A 656 -14.33 35.88 26.82
C PRO A 656 -15.87 35.84 26.85
N GLY A 657 -16.48 34.87 26.18
CA GLY A 657 -17.92 34.70 26.23
C GLY A 657 -18.50 33.97 25.02
N THR A 658 -19.79 34.22 24.79
CA THR A 658 -20.53 33.76 23.61
C THR A 658 -20.78 34.95 22.71
N HIS A 659 -20.40 34.82 21.43
CA HIS A 659 -20.52 35.90 20.45
C HIS A 659 -21.21 35.42 19.18
N ARG A 660 -22.06 36.27 18.60
CA ARG A 660 -22.60 36.09 17.25
C ARG A 660 -21.79 36.94 16.29
N VAL A 661 -21.12 36.29 15.35
CA VAL A 661 -20.28 36.90 14.33
C VAL A 661 -20.91 36.69 12.96
N GLN A 662 -21.23 37.78 12.27
CA GLN A 662 -21.65 37.75 10.88
C GLN A 662 -20.60 38.40 10.01
N PHE A 663 -20.35 37.80 8.86
CA PHE A 663 -19.37 38.26 7.89
C PHE A 663 -20.04 38.27 6.52
N ARG A 664 -20.01 39.40 5.82
CA ARG A 664 -20.58 39.53 4.47
C ARG A 664 -19.72 40.39 3.57
N ARG A 665 -19.63 40.02 2.30
CA ARG A 665 -19.03 40.87 1.27
C ARG A 665 -19.93 42.08 1.08
N ALA A 666 -19.38 43.28 1.24
CA ALA A 666 -20.12 44.49 0.93
C ALA A 666 -20.44 44.48 -0.57
N GLN A 667 -21.72 44.52 -0.94
CA GLN A 667 -22.12 44.76 -2.32
C GLN A 667 -21.66 46.16 -2.70
N ARG A 668 -21.10 46.31 -3.91
CA ARG A 668 -20.73 47.61 -4.46
C ARG A 668 -21.96 48.44 -4.76
#